data_AF-A0A843KA06-F1
#
_entry.id   AF-A0A843KA06-F1
#
_cell.length_a   1.000
_cell.length_b   1.000
_cell.length_c   1.000
_cell.angle_alpha   90.00
_cell.angle_beta   90.00
_cell.angle_gamma   90.00
#
_symmetry.space_group_name_H-M   'P 1'
#
loop_
_entity.id
_entity.type
_entity.pdbx_description
1 polymer ?
#
loop_
_entity_poly.entity_id
_entity_poly.type
_entity_poly.pdbx_seq_one_letter_code
_entity_poly.pdbx_strand_id
1 'polypeptide(L)'
;MKIAVVTPKSIKGEKGGAENLYEGLIKALREAGHEANQVEVPVDESTFEGILEAYCNCFYLDLGDYDLVISTKAPTYMVRHQNHVSYLLHTIRVFYDMFDREYESDDKEKQKQRRLIHKFDLYGLSPLRIKKHFVNGSAVYERMRAEDDEWKSINFEILHHPPKLDNFKKPQKGELIFFPGRLHRWKRPDLIIKAMKYVNHDIDLIISGRGEDEAQYKQLAGGDNRIKFAGWINDDEIVDLYSKSIVVPFVPINEDYGLVTIEAFKSKKPIITCMDSGEPCRIVKDGVSGFIVEPDPKKIAEKINYLIENPQESMRMGESGHLSVQDITWERVVSSLLKDIDISSRKEINPDINVLITDMQPIEPAVGGGRLRLKGLYSNFPPNLRALYVGTYDWRGPKHRELQISESFKELDIPLDEEHFKINEHLNKLMPGTTIIDVVFPLLAKASQEYVDHVLHEAKKADVIVLSHPWLYPVIKTDINIKNKILIYDSHNCEALLRQNILGTAPFARCIAHLVKFVEKELCEESDLILACSGADKRQFEKLYDIDPQKIEVYPNGVDTERIKPVNDLVRDVNKKHLKINKKTAMFIGSNYPPNVEAAEYIINTLSKQCPEIAFLIVGGVGTNISPKDRDNVKIFGLVSEEDKEKIFAATDIAINPILHGSGTNIKMFDYLAAGIPTISTPVGARGIENDGSFVVCDLPEFPGEIRKLLKDEGLYRKLSSSGRALAEKDYDWNKISSDLGKRISEIYSSKSPAFSVIIPMYRGDYINDLFDKLNGQTFRDFEVIVVDSGEERGDHLYEISNFKLKYIFNKNAGAAKARNIGIKYARGEIIAFTDDDCQPDSEWLENAKKHFDKYKSAGLEGLIYTDESKLADNRYRIVTNKGFNGIGFMTANLFIRHDIITKIGGFDERFDKPHFREDTDLAWRAQDYGQIPFADDVRVYHPPLLRNSKGESSDERDRFFVNDALLFSKHPQKYINLMRAEGHYAKNKNFWRYFKEGCEQINSMKPLDEMARHPDICKYMQEYLS
;
A
#
# COMPACT_ATOMS: atom_id res chain seq x y z
N MET A 1 9.04 -10.42 -3.98
CA MET A 1 7.94 -9.88 -3.18
C MET A 1 8.53 -9.17 -1.97
N LYS A 2 7.93 -8.06 -1.58
CA LYS A 2 8.06 -7.45 -0.25
C LYS A 2 6.99 -8.07 0.65
N ILE A 3 7.40 -8.74 1.72
CA ILE A 3 6.54 -9.56 2.57
C ILE A 3 6.61 -9.04 4.01
N ALA A 4 5.46 -8.66 4.57
CA ALA A 4 5.34 -8.34 5.98
C ALA A 4 4.99 -9.61 6.77
N VAL A 5 5.84 -9.98 7.72
CA VAL A 5 5.53 -10.99 8.73
C VAL A 5 5.11 -10.25 9.99
N VAL A 6 3.81 -10.22 10.28
CA VAL A 6 3.23 -9.47 11.39
C VAL A 6 3.27 -10.34 12.65
N THR A 7 3.93 -9.83 13.68
CA THR A 7 4.24 -10.56 14.91
C THR A 7 3.86 -9.73 16.13
N PRO A 8 3.28 -10.32 17.19
CA PRO A 8 3.07 -9.62 18.44
C PRO A 8 4.38 -9.52 19.23
N LYS A 9 4.61 -8.37 19.86
CA LYS A 9 5.74 -8.10 20.75
C LYS A 9 5.23 -7.81 22.15
N SER A 10 5.58 -8.68 23.10
CA SER A 10 5.23 -8.47 24.51
C SER A 10 5.90 -7.20 25.04
N ILE A 11 5.11 -6.29 25.63
CA ILE A 11 5.64 -5.05 26.25
C ILE A 11 6.49 -5.37 27.48
N LYS A 12 6.30 -6.54 28.11
CA LYS A 12 7.10 -7.03 29.25
C LYS A 12 8.40 -7.72 28.84
N GLY A 13 8.67 -7.86 27.53
CA GLY A 13 9.89 -8.46 27.01
C GLY A 13 10.00 -9.98 27.20
N GLU A 14 8.90 -10.64 27.53
CA GLU A 14 8.85 -12.10 27.63
C GLU A 14 9.12 -12.72 26.26
N LYS A 15 10.05 -13.69 26.20
CA LYS A 15 10.38 -14.46 25.00
C LYS A 15 9.85 -15.89 25.14
N GLY A 16 9.15 -16.39 24.13
CA GLY A 16 8.58 -17.72 24.06
C GLY A 16 9.12 -18.58 22.90
N GLY A 17 8.34 -19.59 22.52
CA GLY A 17 8.65 -20.45 21.37
C GLY A 17 8.22 -19.87 20.02
N ALA A 18 7.46 -18.79 20.02
CA ALA A 18 6.94 -18.16 18.80
C ALA A 18 8.01 -17.37 18.05
N GLU A 19 8.95 -16.77 18.79
CA GLU A 19 10.09 -16.00 18.29
C GLU A 19 11.00 -16.88 17.42
N ASN A 20 11.13 -18.16 17.75
CA ASN A 20 11.85 -19.13 16.91
C ASN A 20 11.21 -19.27 15.52
N LEU A 21 9.86 -19.26 15.44
CA LEU A 21 9.17 -19.28 14.15
C LEU A 21 9.38 -17.96 13.42
N TYR A 22 9.30 -16.81 14.10
CA TYR A 22 9.44 -15.51 13.45
C TYR A 22 10.82 -15.37 12.80
N GLU A 23 11.90 -15.61 13.57
CA GLU A 23 13.27 -15.54 13.08
C GLU A 23 13.50 -16.49 11.90
N GLY A 24 13.06 -17.75 12.04
CA GLY A 24 13.26 -18.76 11.01
C GLY A 24 12.43 -18.52 9.74
N LEU A 25 11.18 -18.06 9.88
CA LEU A 25 10.31 -17.73 8.74
C LEU A 25 10.86 -16.56 7.94
N ILE A 26 11.29 -15.48 8.61
CA ILE A 26 11.87 -14.31 7.94
C ILE A 26 13.16 -14.69 7.22
N LYS A 27 14.03 -15.47 7.88
CA LYS A 27 15.27 -15.97 7.28
C LYS A 27 14.97 -16.81 6.03
N ALA A 28 14.04 -17.76 6.13
CA ALA A 28 13.65 -18.64 5.03
C ALA A 28 13.05 -17.88 3.84
N LEU A 29 12.20 -16.88 4.11
CA LEU A 29 11.62 -16.03 3.06
C LEU A 29 12.72 -15.23 2.33
N ARG A 30 13.73 -14.72 3.06
CA ARG A 30 14.87 -14.02 2.46
C ARG A 30 15.76 -14.96 1.65
N GLU A 31 16.02 -16.16 2.15
CA GLU A 31 16.77 -17.20 1.44
C GLU A 31 16.05 -17.66 0.16
N ALA A 32 14.71 -17.64 0.15
CA ALA A 32 13.89 -17.86 -1.03
C ALA A 32 13.86 -16.67 -2.03
N GLY A 33 14.61 -15.60 -1.77
CA GLY A 33 14.75 -14.44 -2.66
C GLY A 33 13.67 -13.37 -2.49
N HIS A 34 13.04 -13.28 -1.32
CA HIS A 34 12.05 -12.24 -1.02
C HIS A 34 12.58 -11.19 -0.04
N GLU A 35 12.07 -9.97 -0.15
CA GLU A 35 12.31 -8.93 0.85
C GLU A 35 11.31 -9.15 1.99
N ALA A 36 11.72 -9.82 3.06
CA ALA A 36 10.86 -10.08 4.21
C ALA A 36 11.20 -9.18 5.40
N ASN A 37 10.20 -8.48 5.93
CA ASN A 37 10.33 -7.60 7.08
C ASN A 37 9.43 -8.10 8.23
N GLN A 38 9.96 -8.07 9.45
CA GLN A 38 9.16 -8.28 10.65
C GLN A 38 8.44 -6.99 10.98
N VAL A 39 7.12 -7.06 11.15
CA VAL A 39 6.32 -5.94 11.66
C VAL A 39 5.84 -6.32 13.06
N GLU A 40 6.45 -5.71 14.06
CA GLU A 40 6.14 -5.99 15.47
C GLU A 40 4.99 -5.11 15.95
N VAL A 41 3.93 -5.72 16.46
CA VAL A 41 2.80 -5.02 17.09
C VAL A 41 2.91 -5.18 18.61
N PRO A 42 3.03 -4.09 19.40
CA PRO A 42 3.09 -4.20 20.85
C PRO A 42 1.77 -4.76 21.40
N VAL A 43 1.87 -5.74 22.30
CA VAL A 43 0.72 -6.38 22.95
C VAL A 43 0.92 -6.42 24.46
N ASP A 44 -0.08 -5.93 25.19
CA ASP A 44 -0.24 -6.16 26.63
C ASP A 44 -1.37 -7.16 26.88
N GLU A 45 -1.02 -8.43 27.11
CA GLU A 45 -1.99 -9.48 27.44
C GLU A 45 -2.38 -9.48 28.93
N SER A 46 -1.86 -8.56 29.76
CA SER A 46 -2.12 -8.56 31.21
C SER A 46 -3.42 -7.87 31.64
N THR A 47 -4.05 -7.12 30.74
CA THR A 47 -5.37 -6.50 30.93
C THR A 47 -6.26 -6.78 29.74
N PHE A 48 -7.59 -6.75 29.93
CA PHE A 48 -8.51 -6.97 28.81
C PHE A 48 -8.47 -5.78 27.82
N GLU A 49 -8.30 -4.57 28.34
CA GLU A 49 -8.15 -3.34 27.58
C GLU A 49 -6.90 -3.38 26.70
N GLY A 50 -5.76 -3.82 27.24
CA GLY A 50 -4.52 -3.98 26.47
C GLY A 50 -4.64 -5.02 25.34
N ILE A 51 -5.42 -6.08 25.57
CA ILE A 51 -5.77 -7.06 24.52
C ILE A 51 -6.58 -6.38 23.41
N LEU A 52 -7.64 -5.64 23.77
CA LEU A 52 -8.49 -4.94 22.78
C LEU A 52 -7.71 -3.87 22.00
N GLU A 53 -6.85 -3.11 22.68
CA GLU A 53 -5.98 -2.12 22.05
C GLU A 53 -5.07 -2.78 21.01
N ALA A 54 -4.52 -3.96 21.30
CA ALA A 54 -3.72 -4.70 20.34
C ALA A 54 -4.51 -5.14 19.10
N TYR A 55 -5.78 -5.55 19.22
CA TYR A 55 -6.66 -5.80 18.07
C TYR A 55 -6.85 -4.54 17.22
N CYS A 56 -7.11 -3.39 17.86
CA CYS A 56 -7.24 -2.11 17.17
C CYS A 56 -5.95 -1.70 16.45
N ASN A 57 -4.79 -1.84 17.11
CA ASN A 57 -3.48 -1.52 16.54
C ASN A 57 -3.20 -2.36 15.29
N CYS A 58 -3.53 -3.65 15.31
CA CYS A 58 -3.45 -4.49 14.12
C CYS A 58 -4.43 -4.04 13.02
N PHE A 59 -5.67 -3.66 13.35
CA PHE A 59 -6.67 -3.22 12.37
C PHE A 59 -6.26 -1.94 11.61
N TYR A 60 -5.67 -0.99 12.33
CA TYR A 60 -5.24 0.31 11.80
C TYR A 60 -3.83 0.30 11.20
N LEU A 61 -3.09 -0.80 11.33
CA LEU A 61 -1.76 -0.93 10.75
C LEU A 61 -1.84 -0.87 9.21
N ASP A 62 -1.18 0.13 8.63
CA ASP A 62 -1.03 0.24 7.19
C ASP A 62 0.11 -0.66 6.71
N LEU A 63 -0.23 -1.56 5.79
CA LEU A 63 0.70 -2.52 5.17
C LEU A 63 0.61 -2.46 3.64
N GLY A 64 0.09 -1.36 3.07
CA GLY A 64 -0.11 -1.21 1.63
C GLY A 64 1.14 -1.36 0.78
N ASP A 65 2.32 -1.06 1.34
CA ASP A 65 3.62 -1.18 0.66
C ASP A 65 4.10 -2.63 0.49
N TYR A 66 3.42 -3.63 1.07
CA TYR A 66 3.83 -5.02 1.02
C TYR A 66 3.04 -5.79 -0.05
N ASP A 67 3.71 -6.61 -0.86
CA ASP A 67 3.03 -7.46 -1.84
C ASP A 67 2.19 -8.57 -1.15
N LEU A 68 2.58 -8.97 0.06
CA LEU A 68 1.96 -10.04 0.86
C LEU A 68 2.11 -9.77 2.36
N VAL A 69 1.06 -10.09 3.12
CA VAL A 69 1.06 -10.07 4.59
C VAL A 69 0.86 -11.48 5.14
N ILE A 70 1.71 -11.88 6.08
CA ILE A 70 1.63 -13.13 6.84
C ILE A 70 1.41 -12.79 8.32
N SER A 71 0.22 -13.07 8.85
CA SER A 71 -0.09 -12.91 10.28
C SER A 71 0.19 -14.20 11.05
N THR A 72 0.73 -14.10 12.27
CA THR A 72 1.33 -15.26 12.95
C THR A 72 0.61 -15.69 14.25
N LYS A 73 0.06 -14.76 15.02
CA LYS A 73 -0.57 -15.06 16.32
C LYS A 73 -1.68 -14.04 16.61
N ALA A 74 -2.63 -14.36 17.48
CA ALA A 74 -3.55 -13.34 17.99
C ALA A 74 -2.78 -12.12 18.57
N PRO A 75 -3.15 -10.87 18.22
CA PRO A 75 -4.27 -10.44 17.37
C PRO A 75 -3.88 -10.11 15.90
N THR A 76 -2.69 -10.50 15.45
CA THR A 76 -2.07 -10.04 14.19
C THR A 76 -2.87 -10.32 12.92
N TYR A 77 -3.77 -11.29 12.92
CA TYR A 77 -4.68 -11.53 11.78
C TYR A 77 -5.76 -10.44 11.62
N MET A 78 -5.84 -9.48 12.54
CA MET A 78 -6.76 -8.35 12.42
C MET A 78 -6.33 -7.32 11.37
N VAL A 79 -5.09 -7.40 10.85
CA VAL A 79 -4.58 -6.55 9.76
C VAL A 79 -5.45 -6.61 8.50
N ARG A 80 -5.33 -5.58 7.65
CA ARG A 80 -6.11 -5.44 6.41
C ARG A 80 -5.18 -5.44 5.22
N HIS A 81 -5.25 -6.48 4.39
CA HIS A 81 -4.46 -6.55 3.17
C HIS A 81 -5.14 -7.43 2.10
N GLN A 82 -5.03 -7.06 0.83
CA GLN A 82 -5.65 -7.82 -0.27
C GLN A 82 -5.01 -9.20 -0.45
N ASN A 83 -3.71 -9.30 -0.19
CA ASN A 83 -2.95 -10.55 -0.19
C ASN A 83 -2.57 -10.87 1.26
N HIS A 84 -3.48 -11.51 2.00
CA HIS A 84 -3.27 -11.87 3.40
C HIS A 84 -3.33 -13.39 3.59
N VAL A 85 -2.28 -13.94 4.21
CA VAL A 85 -2.21 -15.33 4.66
C VAL A 85 -2.11 -15.37 6.18
N SER A 86 -2.91 -16.22 6.82
CA SER A 86 -2.78 -16.48 8.26
C SER A 86 -1.96 -17.73 8.49
N TYR A 87 -0.87 -17.64 9.24
CA TYR A 87 -0.14 -18.79 9.77
C TYR A 87 -0.22 -18.78 11.30
N LEU A 88 -1.32 -19.30 11.83
CA LEU A 88 -1.73 -19.13 13.22
C LEU A 88 -1.00 -20.10 14.17
N LEU A 89 -0.24 -19.54 15.11
CA LEU A 89 0.48 -20.31 16.14
C LEU A 89 -0.40 -20.69 17.33
N HIS A 90 -1.20 -19.74 17.84
CA HIS A 90 -2.18 -19.98 18.90
C HIS A 90 -3.16 -18.79 19.03
N THR A 91 -4.32 -19.05 19.63
CA THR A 91 -5.28 -18.03 20.09
C THR A 91 -4.92 -17.53 21.50
N ILE A 92 -5.62 -16.51 22.02
CA ILE A 92 -5.48 -16.09 23.42
C ILE A 92 -6.15 -17.15 24.31
N ARG A 93 -5.38 -18.17 24.73
CA ARG A 93 -5.89 -19.42 25.33
C ARG A 93 -6.75 -19.25 26.57
N VAL A 94 -6.53 -18.19 27.36
CA VAL A 94 -7.34 -17.86 28.54
C VAL A 94 -8.81 -17.62 28.20
N PHE A 95 -9.13 -17.27 26.94
CA PHE A 95 -10.49 -17.12 26.44
C PHE A 95 -10.96 -18.33 25.60
N TYR A 96 -10.24 -19.44 25.65
CA TYR A 96 -10.61 -20.71 24.99
C TYR A 96 -10.51 -21.85 26.01
N ASP A 97 -9.59 -22.79 25.82
CA ASP A 97 -9.49 -24.03 26.60
C ASP A 97 -9.01 -23.84 28.06
N MET A 98 -8.53 -22.65 28.41
CA MET A 98 -8.14 -22.32 29.77
C MET A 98 -9.20 -21.53 30.55
N PHE A 99 -10.31 -21.16 29.92
CA PHE A 99 -11.28 -20.23 30.51
C PHE A 99 -11.82 -20.71 31.86
N ASP A 100 -12.37 -21.92 31.93
CA ASP A 100 -12.97 -22.47 33.16
C ASP A 100 -11.95 -22.88 34.23
N ARG A 101 -10.64 -22.83 33.90
CA ARG A 101 -9.56 -23.09 34.87
C ARG A 101 -9.07 -21.81 35.52
N GLU A 102 -9.08 -20.71 34.77
CA GLU A 102 -8.56 -19.42 35.22
C GLU A 102 -9.68 -18.50 35.73
N TYR A 103 -10.92 -18.72 35.30
CA TYR A 103 -12.10 -17.96 35.71
C TYR A 103 -13.24 -18.86 36.18
N GLU A 104 -14.08 -18.34 37.09
CA GLU A 104 -15.32 -18.99 37.49
C GLU A 104 -16.32 -18.99 36.32
N SER A 105 -16.87 -20.14 35.97
CA SER A 105 -17.70 -20.31 34.77
C SER A 105 -18.96 -19.43 34.73
N ASP A 106 -19.45 -18.96 35.88
CA ASP A 106 -20.61 -18.08 36.03
C ASP A 106 -20.27 -16.57 36.10
N ASP A 107 -18.98 -16.20 36.01
CA ASP A 107 -18.56 -14.80 35.92
C ASP A 107 -19.06 -14.17 34.60
N LYS A 108 -20.13 -13.37 34.71
CA LYS A 108 -20.80 -12.74 33.59
C LYS A 108 -19.90 -11.79 32.80
N GLU A 109 -18.96 -11.12 33.45
CA GLU A 109 -18.08 -10.17 32.79
C GLU A 109 -17.01 -10.92 32.00
N LYS A 110 -16.39 -11.95 32.58
CA LYS A 110 -15.44 -12.81 31.86
C LYS A 110 -16.09 -13.53 30.68
N GLN A 111 -17.32 -13.99 30.85
CA GLN A 111 -18.10 -14.59 29.75
C GLN A 111 -18.38 -13.59 28.61
N LYS A 112 -18.60 -12.31 28.93
CA LYS A 112 -18.75 -11.25 27.94
C LYS A 112 -17.43 -10.96 27.22
N GLN A 113 -16.32 -10.91 27.94
CA GLN A 113 -14.97 -10.75 27.39
C GLN A 113 -14.63 -11.90 26.42
N ARG A 114 -14.89 -13.16 26.80
CA ARG A 114 -14.73 -14.35 25.94
C ARG A 114 -15.47 -14.22 24.61
N ARG A 115 -16.78 -13.92 24.67
CA ARG A 115 -17.60 -13.74 23.46
C ARG A 115 -17.09 -12.61 22.56
N LEU A 116 -16.55 -11.55 23.13
CA LEU A 116 -16.01 -10.43 22.35
C LEU A 116 -14.74 -10.83 21.61
N ILE A 117 -13.82 -11.53 22.28
CA ILE A 117 -12.60 -12.06 21.65
C ILE A 117 -12.96 -13.03 20.52
N HIS A 118 -13.88 -13.97 20.74
CA HIS A 118 -14.30 -14.91 19.69
C HIS A 118 -14.88 -14.20 18.47
N LYS A 119 -15.68 -13.13 18.65
CA LYS A 119 -16.19 -12.32 17.53
C LYS A 119 -15.08 -11.61 16.76
N PHE A 120 -14.07 -11.08 17.46
CA PHE A 120 -12.92 -10.47 16.79
C PHE A 120 -12.09 -11.52 16.05
N ASP A 121 -11.90 -12.70 16.62
CA ASP A 121 -11.16 -13.79 15.99
C ASP A 121 -11.85 -14.26 14.73
N LEU A 122 -13.17 -14.47 14.79
CA LEU A 122 -13.97 -14.88 13.64
C LEU A 122 -13.96 -13.83 12.52
N TYR A 123 -14.10 -12.55 12.89
CA TYR A 123 -13.98 -11.46 11.93
C TYR A 123 -12.56 -11.36 11.33
N GLY A 124 -11.54 -11.52 12.17
CA GLY A 124 -10.12 -11.51 11.81
C GLY A 124 -9.76 -12.60 10.82
N LEU A 125 -10.21 -13.82 11.10
CA LEU A 125 -9.90 -15.03 10.36
C LEU A 125 -10.97 -15.36 9.30
N SER A 126 -11.85 -14.43 8.94
CA SER A 126 -12.88 -14.68 7.94
C SER A 126 -12.26 -15.04 6.57
N PRO A 127 -12.78 -16.08 5.87
CA PRO A 127 -12.35 -16.42 4.51
C PRO A 127 -12.60 -15.31 3.48
N LEU A 128 -13.43 -14.31 3.82
CA LEU A 128 -13.64 -13.12 2.98
C LEU A 128 -12.45 -12.15 3.02
N ARG A 129 -11.58 -12.28 4.03
CA ARG A 129 -10.43 -11.39 4.26
C ARG A 129 -9.09 -12.07 3.99
N ILE A 130 -8.99 -13.35 4.31
CA ILE A 130 -7.75 -14.10 4.28
C ILE A 130 -7.80 -15.13 3.15
N LYS A 131 -6.76 -15.14 2.31
CA LYS A 131 -6.67 -16.05 1.15
C LYS A 131 -6.43 -17.50 1.57
N LYS A 132 -5.60 -17.71 2.57
CA LYS A 132 -5.20 -19.05 3.07
C LYS A 132 -4.99 -19.04 4.57
N HIS A 133 -5.42 -20.12 5.22
CA HIS A 133 -5.25 -20.33 6.65
C HIS A 133 -4.39 -21.55 6.91
N PHE A 134 -3.30 -21.34 7.63
CA PHE A 134 -2.43 -22.36 8.16
C PHE A 134 -2.44 -22.32 9.68
N VAL A 135 -2.28 -23.48 10.30
CA VAL A 135 -2.02 -23.64 11.74
C VAL A 135 -0.74 -24.43 11.94
N ASN A 136 0.01 -24.11 12.99
CA ASN A 136 1.21 -24.85 13.38
C ASN A 136 0.92 -26.23 14.00
N GLY A 137 -0.34 -26.56 14.24
CA GLY A 137 -0.75 -27.84 14.80
C GLY A 137 -2.27 -27.98 14.83
N SER A 138 -2.77 -29.20 14.72
CA SER A 138 -4.20 -29.50 14.77
C SER A 138 -4.84 -29.13 16.11
N ALA A 139 -4.09 -29.17 17.21
CA ALA A 139 -4.56 -28.79 18.54
C ALA A 139 -5.11 -27.35 18.59
N VAL A 140 -4.55 -26.43 17.81
CA VAL A 140 -4.99 -25.02 17.75
C VAL A 140 -6.38 -24.93 17.13
N TYR A 141 -6.57 -25.56 15.98
CA TYR A 141 -7.84 -25.49 15.25
C TYR A 141 -8.96 -26.27 15.94
N GLU A 142 -8.66 -27.42 16.53
CA GLU A 142 -9.65 -28.19 17.27
C GLU A 142 -10.15 -27.47 18.51
N ARG A 143 -9.27 -26.74 19.21
CA ARG A 143 -9.68 -25.86 20.31
C ARG A 143 -10.71 -24.84 19.83
N MET A 144 -10.50 -24.23 18.68
CA MET A 144 -11.43 -23.25 18.12
C MET A 144 -12.77 -23.93 17.76
N ARG A 145 -12.74 -25.07 17.06
CA ARG A 145 -13.94 -25.86 16.73
C ARG A 145 -14.74 -26.34 17.95
N ALA A 146 -14.09 -26.56 19.08
CA ALA A 146 -14.77 -26.96 20.32
C ALA A 146 -15.60 -25.82 20.92
N GLU A 147 -15.29 -24.56 20.59
CA GLU A 147 -15.99 -23.37 21.07
C GLU A 147 -17.20 -23.01 20.21
N ASP A 148 -17.05 -23.05 18.88
CA ASP A 148 -18.09 -22.62 17.95
C ASP A 148 -18.06 -23.43 16.65
N ASP A 149 -19.24 -23.82 16.16
CA ASP A 149 -19.41 -24.54 14.90
C ASP A 149 -19.06 -23.68 13.68
N GLU A 150 -19.10 -22.35 13.79
CA GLU A 150 -18.71 -21.45 12.71
C GLU A 150 -17.25 -21.66 12.27
N TRP A 151 -16.36 -22.11 13.17
CA TRP A 151 -14.98 -22.49 12.83
C TRP A 151 -14.88 -23.65 11.85
N LYS A 152 -15.93 -24.48 11.70
CA LYS A 152 -15.98 -25.57 10.71
C LYS A 152 -16.07 -25.05 9.27
N SER A 153 -16.48 -23.80 9.07
CA SER A 153 -16.57 -23.16 7.75
C SER A 153 -15.22 -22.68 7.21
N ILE A 154 -14.20 -22.59 8.07
CA ILE A 154 -12.85 -22.13 7.70
C ILE A 154 -11.94 -23.34 7.50
N ASN A 155 -11.30 -23.41 6.33
CA ASN A 155 -10.35 -24.46 6.00
C ASN A 155 -8.94 -24.11 6.52
N PHE A 156 -8.53 -24.69 7.65
CA PHE A 156 -7.17 -24.57 8.18
C PHE A 156 -6.29 -25.74 7.74
N GLU A 157 -5.19 -25.44 7.05
CA GLU A 157 -4.17 -26.41 6.67
C GLU A 157 -3.12 -26.55 7.78
N ILE A 158 -2.76 -27.78 8.13
CA ILE A 158 -1.69 -28.03 9.12
C ILE A 158 -0.34 -27.84 8.42
N LEU A 159 0.45 -26.90 8.93
CA LEU A 159 1.79 -26.62 8.44
C LEU A 159 2.75 -26.59 9.62
N HIS A 160 3.55 -27.65 9.75
CA HIS A 160 4.56 -27.76 10.79
C HIS A 160 5.85 -27.01 10.38
N HIS A 161 6.48 -26.28 11.29
CA HIS A 161 7.75 -25.59 11.04
C HIS A 161 8.94 -26.26 11.75
N PRO A 162 10.15 -26.21 11.18
CA PRO A 162 11.33 -26.76 11.85
C PRO A 162 11.71 -25.96 13.11
N PRO A 163 12.47 -26.57 14.05
CA PRO A 163 13.01 -25.88 15.20
C PRO A 163 14.13 -24.91 14.80
N LYS A 164 14.49 -24.00 15.71
CA LYS A 164 15.63 -23.08 15.56
C LYS A 164 16.97 -23.83 15.53
N LEU A 165 17.07 -24.94 16.28
CA LEU A 165 18.26 -25.77 16.32
C LEU A 165 18.56 -26.34 14.93
N ASP A 166 19.68 -25.90 14.36
CA ASP A 166 20.35 -26.53 13.22
C ASP A 166 21.59 -27.28 13.72
N ASN A 167 22.02 -28.34 13.02
CA ASN A 167 23.21 -29.18 13.35
C ASN A 167 23.08 -30.26 14.44
N PHE A 168 21.99 -31.05 14.41
CA PHE A 168 21.87 -32.24 15.28
C PHE A 168 23.04 -33.23 15.11
N LYS A 169 23.68 -33.60 16.23
CA LYS A 169 24.78 -34.58 16.26
C LYS A 169 24.27 -36.00 16.02
N LYS A 170 25.16 -36.88 15.51
CA LYS A 170 24.87 -38.31 15.42
C LYS A 170 24.53 -38.87 16.81
N PRO A 171 23.51 -39.74 16.93
CA PRO A 171 23.12 -40.31 18.20
C PRO A 171 24.29 -41.09 18.83
N GLN A 172 24.60 -40.76 20.07
CA GLN A 172 25.57 -41.47 20.90
C GLN A 172 24.87 -42.56 21.73
N LYS A 173 25.64 -43.33 22.48
CA LYS A 173 25.10 -44.30 23.44
C LYS A 173 24.15 -43.58 24.41
N GLY A 174 22.95 -44.12 24.58
CA GLY A 174 21.94 -43.54 25.47
C GLY A 174 22.35 -43.72 26.93
N GLU A 175 22.87 -42.67 27.55
CA GLU A 175 23.42 -42.69 28.91
C GLU A 175 22.62 -41.81 29.89
N LEU A 176 21.61 -41.08 29.40
CA LEU A 176 20.77 -40.19 30.20
C LEU A 176 19.33 -40.12 29.69
N ILE A 177 18.42 -39.62 30.51
CA ILE A 177 17.08 -39.19 30.14
C ILE A 177 17.10 -37.66 30.04
N PHE A 178 16.56 -37.08 28.96
CA PHE A 178 16.60 -35.64 28.77
C PHE A 178 15.20 -35.03 28.73
N PHE A 179 14.95 -34.03 29.58
CA PHE A 179 13.72 -33.24 29.61
C PHE A 179 14.05 -31.76 29.32
N PRO A 180 13.83 -31.30 28.08
CA PRO A 180 14.01 -29.89 27.72
C PRO A 180 12.72 -29.09 27.83
N GLY A 181 12.78 -27.89 28.41
CA GLY A 181 11.70 -26.89 28.31
C GLY A 181 11.53 -25.99 29.52
N ARG A 182 10.59 -25.03 29.43
CA ARG A 182 10.25 -24.12 30.53
C ARG A 182 9.72 -24.91 31.73
N LEU A 183 10.23 -24.62 32.93
CA LEU A 183 9.75 -25.24 34.18
C LEU A 183 8.45 -24.58 34.62
N HIS A 184 7.36 -25.04 34.04
CA HIS A 184 6.01 -24.54 34.28
C HIS A 184 5.02 -25.70 34.42
N ARG A 185 3.99 -25.53 35.25
CA ARG A 185 2.93 -26.52 35.53
C ARG A 185 2.34 -27.17 34.28
N TRP A 186 2.21 -26.45 33.17
CA TRP A 186 1.65 -27.00 31.92
C TRP A 186 2.61 -27.89 31.13
N LYS A 187 3.92 -27.83 31.40
CA LYS A 187 4.90 -28.74 30.80
C LYS A 187 5.04 -30.05 31.62
N ARG A 188 4.39 -30.12 32.80
CA ARG A 188 4.33 -31.27 33.72
C ARG A 188 5.67 -31.96 34.01
N PRO A 189 6.75 -31.22 34.35
CA PRO A 189 8.02 -31.87 34.75
C PRO A 189 7.86 -32.69 36.03
N ASP A 190 6.83 -32.43 36.85
CA ASP A 190 6.52 -33.21 38.04
C ASP A 190 6.21 -34.69 37.73
N LEU A 191 5.55 -34.97 36.59
CA LEU A 191 5.27 -36.35 36.17
C LEU A 191 6.57 -37.14 35.94
N ILE A 192 7.57 -36.50 35.32
CA ILE A 192 8.86 -37.12 35.02
C ILE A 192 9.71 -37.28 36.29
N ILE A 193 9.72 -36.26 37.16
CA ILE A 193 10.41 -36.34 38.46
C ILE A 193 9.81 -37.45 39.33
N LYS A 194 8.47 -37.58 39.37
CA LYS A 194 7.80 -38.67 40.08
C LYS A 194 8.06 -40.03 39.42
N ALA A 195 8.21 -40.08 38.10
CA ALA A 195 8.48 -41.32 37.36
C ALA A 195 9.85 -41.91 37.74
N MET A 196 10.85 -41.07 38.02
CA MET A 196 12.19 -41.54 38.43
C MET A 196 12.18 -42.43 39.69
N LYS A 197 11.17 -42.34 40.55
CA LYS A 197 11.01 -43.24 41.70
C LYS A 197 10.75 -44.70 41.31
N TYR A 198 10.28 -44.93 40.08
CA TYR A 198 9.95 -46.24 39.52
C TYR A 198 10.91 -46.66 38.39
N VAL A 199 11.93 -45.83 38.10
CA VAL A 199 13.01 -46.19 37.18
C VAL A 199 14.05 -46.99 37.94
N ASN A 200 14.21 -48.27 37.58
CA ASN A 200 14.99 -49.26 38.33
C ASN A 200 16.48 -49.28 37.95
N HIS A 201 16.92 -48.30 37.16
CA HIS A 201 18.29 -48.19 36.64
C HIS A 201 18.97 -46.94 37.20
N ASP A 202 20.29 -47.02 37.34
CA ASP A 202 21.15 -45.89 37.68
C ASP A 202 21.44 -45.06 36.43
N ILE A 203 20.51 -44.18 36.09
CA ILE A 203 20.57 -43.30 34.93
C ILE A 203 20.15 -41.88 35.32
N ASP A 204 20.88 -40.90 34.83
CA ASP A 204 20.62 -39.49 35.13
C ASP A 204 19.41 -38.97 34.34
N LEU A 205 18.54 -38.21 35.01
CA LEU A 205 17.56 -37.33 34.39
C LEU A 205 18.13 -35.91 34.35
N ILE A 206 18.39 -35.41 33.15
CA ILE A 206 18.83 -34.02 32.94
C ILE A 206 17.62 -33.17 32.55
N ILE A 207 17.34 -32.15 33.35
CA ILE A 207 16.27 -31.18 33.13
C ILE A 207 16.89 -29.85 32.75
N SER A 208 16.62 -29.35 31.53
CA SER A 208 17.08 -28.04 31.07
C SER A 208 15.94 -27.04 30.93
N GLY A 209 16.24 -25.77 31.21
CA GLY A 209 15.29 -24.66 31.24
C GLY A 209 15.10 -24.06 32.64
N ARG A 210 14.43 -22.91 32.68
CA ARG A 210 13.99 -22.22 33.91
C ARG A 210 12.49 -21.93 33.84
N GLY A 211 11.89 -21.56 34.96
CA GLY A 211 10.49 -21.14 35.02
C GLY A 211 10.02 -20.87 36.44
N GLU A 212 8.82 -20.32 36.56
CA GLU A 212 8.24 -19.85 37.83
C GLU A 212 8.13 -20.96 38.89
N ASP A 213 7.95 -22.20 38.46
CA ASP A 213 7.77 -23.36 39.34
C ASP A 213 9.08 -24.12 39.64
N GLU A 214 10.25 -23.61 39.23
CA GLU A 214 11.55 -24.29 39.37
C GLU A 214 11.85 -24.73 40.82
N ALA A 215 11.58 -23.85 41.79
CA ALA A 215 11.82 -24.15 43.21
C ALA A 215 10.98 -25.34 43.71
N GLN A 216 9.71 -25.41 43.28
CA GLN A 216 8.81 -26.51 43.62
C GLN A 216 9.32 -27.84 43.04
N TYR A 217 9.83 -27.85 41.81
CA TYR A 217 10.34 -29.07 41.19
C TYR A 217 11.67 -29.54 41.79
N LYS A 218 12.56 -28.61 42.18
CA LYS A 218 13.77 -28.96 42.95
C LYS A 218 13.43 -29.58 44.31
N GLN A 219 12.42 -29.05 44.99
CA GLN A 219 11.92 -29.64 46.23
C GLN A 219 11.32 -31.04 46.00
N LEU A 220 10.55 -31.21 44.92
CA LEU A 220 9.93 -32.49 44.55
C LEU A 220 10.98 -33.57 44.22
N ALA A 221 12.11 -33.20 43.63
CA ALA A 221 13.23 -34.11 43.38
C ALA A 221 13.84 -34.68 44.67
N GLY A 222 13.64 -34.03 45.82
CA GLY A 222 13.84 -34.63 47.15
C GLY A 222 15.25 -35.13 47.45
N GLY A 223 16.28 -34.65 46.73
CA GLY A 223 17.66 -35.11 46.88
C GLY A 223 18.02 -36.39 46.11
N ASP A 224 17.19 -36.85 45.16
CA ASP A 224 17.57 -37.93 44.25
C ASP A 224 18.77 -37.47 43.38
N ASN A 225 19.95 -38.05 43.62
CA ASN A 225 21.20 -37.68 42.97
C ASN A 225 21.20 -37.90 41.45
N ARG A 226 20.23 -38.68 40.93
CA ARG A 226 20.05 -38.90 39.49
C ARG A 226 19.39 -37.71 38.78
N ILE A 227 18.70 -36.83 39.50
CA ILE A 227 17.95 -35.71 38.90
C ILE A 227 18.80 -34.45 38.91
N LYS A 228 19.20 -33.96 37.73
CA LYS A 228 20.11 -32.82 37.55
C LYS A 228 19.40 -31.69 36.81
N PHE A 229 19.38 -30.52 37.44
CA PHE A 229 18.84 -29.30 36.83
C PHE A 229 19.99 -28.51 36.18
N ALA A 230 20.03 -28.50 34.85
CA ALA A 230 21.08 -27.84 34.07
C ALA A 230 20.87 -26.32 33.94
N GLY A 231 19.64 -25.82 34.17
CA GLY A 231 19.33 -24.40 34.01
C GLY A 231 19.34 -23.96 32.55
N TRP A 232 19.84 -22.74 32.28
CA TRP A 232 19.98 -22.24 30.91
C TRP A 232 21.28 -22.75 30.31
N ILE A 233 21.17 -23.48 29.22
CA ILE A 233 22.29 -24.07 28.47
C ILE A 233 22.18 -23.63 27.01
N ASN A 234 23.31 -23.56 26.31
CA ASN A 234 23.32 -23.11 24.92
C ASN A 234 22.85 -24.19 23.93
N ASP A 235 22.63 -23.79 22.68
CA ASP A 235 22.10 -24.67 21.62
C ASP A 235 22.99 -25.92 21.38
N ASP A 236 24.32 -25.78 21.42
CA ASP A 236 25.26 -26.90 21.25
C ASP A 236 25.18 -27.91 22.40
N GLU A 237 24.98 -27.43 23.63
CA GLU A 237 24.78 -28.26 24.82
C GLU A 237 23.43 -29.00 24.75
N ILE A 238 22.37 -28.34 24.28
CA ILE A 238 21.06 -28.98 24.07
C ILE A 238 21.18 -30.10 23.04
N VAL A 239 21.82 -29.84 21.89
CA VAL A 239 22.06 -30.85 20.86
C VAL A 239 22.91 -32.00 21.39
N ASP A 240 23.91 -31.71 22.23
CA ASP A 240 24.74 -32.74 22.87
C ASP A 240 23.93 -33.65 23.80
N LEU A 241 23.07 -33.05 24.65
CA LEU A 241 22.18 -33.78 25.56
C LEU A 241 21.16 -34.64 24.80
N TYR A 242 20.55 -34.10 23.74
CA TYR A 242 19.73 -34.91 22.84
C TYR A 242 20.53 -36.10 22.32
N SER A 243 21.75 -35.90 21.81
CA SER A 243 22.56 -36.98 21.22
C SER A 243 22.88 -38.12 22.20
N LYS A 244 23.05 -37.80 23.50
CA LYS A 244 23.36 -38.75 24.58
C LYS A 244 22.13 -39.35 25.27
N SER A 245 20.93 -38.85 24.96
CA SER A 245 19.70 -39.35 25.59
C SER A 245 19.34 -40.76 25.10
N ILE A 246 18.77 -41.59 25.98
CA ILE A 246 18.10 -42.85 25.61
C ILE A 246 16.64 -42.61 25.22
N VAL A 247 16.03 -41.58 25.81
CA VAL A 247 14.64 -41.17 25.57
C VAL A 247 14.45 -39.72 25.99
N VAL A 248 13.52 -39.04 25.32
CA VAL A 248 13.09 -37.69 25.66
C VAL A 248 11.63 -37.74 26.12
N PRO A 249 11.34 -37.64 27.42
CA PRO A 249 9.97 -37.49 27.88
C PRO A 249 9.47 -36.07 27.61
N PHE A 250 8.37 -35.92 26.87
CA PHE A 250 7.72 -34.64 26.63
C PHE A 250 6.21 -34.77 26.86
N VAL A 251 5.79 -34.36 28.04
CA VAL A 251 4.44 -34.61 28.59
C VAL A 251 3.69 -33.30 28.90
N PRO A 252 3.68 -32.28 28.04
CA PRO A 252 2.88 -31.07 28.30
C PRO A 252 1.38 -31.39 28.33
N ILE A 253 0.53 -30.50 28.82
CA ILE A 253 -0.93 -30.62 28.67
C ILE A 253 -1.40 -29.71 27.53
N ASN A 254 -2.17 -30.25 26.58
CA ASN A 254 -2.73 -29.52 25.42
C ASN A 254 -1.72 -28.57 24.74
N GLU A 255 -0.56 -29.07 24.36
CA GLU A 255 0.45 -28.31 23.62
C GLU A 255 -0.01 -28.00 22.19
N ASP A 256 0.20 -26.77 21.74
CA ASP A 256 -0.22 -26.32 20.41
C ASP A 256 0.60 -26.98 19.28
N TYR A 257 1.92 -27.13 19.47
CA TYR A 257 2.81 -27.74 18.47
C TYR A 257 3.83 -28.72 19.09
N GLY A 258 4.66 -28.25 20.02
CA GLY A 258 5.65 -29.10 20.71
C GLY A 258 6.95 -29.32 19.95
N LEU A 259 7.74 -28.25 19.78
CA LEU A 259 9.05 -28.29 19.11
C LEU A 259 10.01 -29.37 19.65
N VAL A 260 9.94 -29.68 20.95
CA VAL A 260 10.74 -30.74 21.59
C VAL A 260 10.56 -32.09 20.89
N THR A 261 9.35 -32.42 20.45
CA THR A 261 9.08 -33.67 19.71
C THR A 261 9.83 -33.69 18.37
N ILE A 262 9.85 -32.55 17.66
CA ILE A 262 10.55 -32.42 16.39
C ILE A 262 12.07 -32.44 16.58
N GLU A 263 12.58 -31.76 17.62
CA GLU A 263 14.00 -31.74 17.97
C GLU A 263 14.53 -33.13 18.35
N ALA A 264 13.79 -33.87 19.16
CA ALA A 264 14.13 -35.24 19.54
C ALA A 264 14.15 -36.16 18.31
N PHE A 265 13.14 -36.07 17.43
CA PHE A 265 13.09 -36.86 16.20
C PHE A 265 14.20 -36.46 15.22
N LYS A 266 14.53 -35.17 15.05
CA LYS A 266 15.70 -34.75 14.27
C LYS A 266 17.02 -35.26 14.88
N SER A 267 17.08 -35.45 16.21
CA SER A 267 18.18 -36.10 16.93
C SER A 267 18.15 -37.62 16.93
N LYS A 268 17.17 -38.24 16.25
CA LYS A 268 16.94 -39.69 16.22
C LYS A 268 16.71 -40.28 17.62
N LYS A 269 15.89 -39.62 18.43
CA LYS A 269 15.55 -40.03 19.81
C LYS A 269 14.05 -40.26 19.96
N PRO A 270 13.64 -41.36 20.62
CA PRO A 270 12.23 -41.63 20.86
C PRO A 270 11.65 -40.66 21.89
N ILE A 271 10.35 -40.39 21.75
CA ILE A 271 9.58 -39.55 22.67
C ILE A 271 8.65 -40.42 23.53
N ILE A 272 8.52 -40.09 24.81
CA ILE A 272 7.38 -40.54 25.63
C ILE A 272 6.48 -39.33 25.87
N THR A 273 5.22 -39.42 25.46
CA THR A 273 4.22 -38.36 25.63
C THR A 273 2.92 -38.91 26.22
N CYS A 274 2.03 -38.04 26.67
CA CYS A 274 0.75 -38.41 27.25
C CYS A 274 -0.41 -38.25 26.26
N MET A 275 -1.50 -38.98 26.48
CA MET A 275 -2.71 -38.94 25.64
C MET A 275 -3.33 -37.53 25.56
N ASP A 276 -3.17 -36.72 26.61
CA ASP A 276 -3.65 -35.34 26.72
C ASP A 276 -2.58 -34.28 26.38
N SER A 277 -1.49 -34.67 25.69
CA SER A 277 -0.40 -33.75 25.38
C SER A 277 -0.69 -32.75 24.27
N GLY A 278 -1.80 -32.85 23.54
CA GLY A 278 -2.07 -32.02 22.37
C GLY A 278 -1.31 -32.50 21.13
N GLU A 279 -0.70 -31.59 20.36
CA GLU A 279 -0.05 -31.95 19.10
C GLU A 279 1.08 -33.01 19.23
N PRO A 280 1.90 -33.05 20.30
CA PRO A 280 2.88 -34.12 20.51
C PRO A 280 2.31 -35.54 20.43
N CYS A 281 1.11 -35.81 20.95
CA CYS A 281 0.53 -37.15 20.88
C CYS A 281 0.02 -37.51 19.48
N ARG A 282 -0.04 -36.54 18.57
CA ARG A 282 -0.42 -36.73 17.16
C ARG A 282 0.79 -36.91 16.27
N ILE A 283 1.90 -36.25 16.61
CA ILE A 283 3.18 -36.40 15.92
C ILE A 283 3.83 -37.76 16.26
N VAL A 284 3.74 -38.18 17.53
CA VAL A 284 4.24 -39.48 17.98
C VAL A 284 3.34 -40.60 17.49
N LYS A 285 3.92 -41.65 16.91
CA LYS A 285 3.22 -42.89 16.55
C LYS A 285 3.53 -43.94 17.62
N ASP A 286 2.53 -44.29 18.42
CA ASP A 286 2.69 -45.21 19.55
C ASP A 286 3.30 -46.56 19.12
N GLY A 287 4.35 -47.00 19.83
CA GLY A 287 5.14 -48.20 19.52
C GLY A 287 6.04 -48.10 18.28
N VAL A 288 5.93 -47.04 17.49
CA VAL A 288 6.68 -46.86 16.24
C VAL A 288 7.79 -45.83 16.38
N SER A 289 7.47 -44.59 16.76
CA SER A 289 8.44 -43.50 16.95
C SER A 289 8.61 -43.08 18.41
N GLY A 290 7.81 -43.65 19.31
CA GLY A 290 7.79 -43.35 20.73
C GLY A 290 6.63 -44.06 21.42
N PHE A 291 6.27 -43.61 22.62
CA PHE A 291 5.12 -44.12 23.35
C PHE A 291 4.14 -43.01 23.72
N ILE A 292 2.86 -43.31 23.60
CA ILE A 292 1.76 -42.51 24.13
C ILE A 292 1.20 -43.24 25.35
N VAL A 293 1.20 -42.59 26.50
CA VAL A 293 0.76 -43.19 27.77
C VAL A 293 -0.28 -42.34 28.48
N GLU A 294 -0.96 -42.93 29.45
CA GLU A 294 -1.73 -42.15 30.42
C GLU A 294 -0.81 -41.20 31.20
N PRO A 295 -1.30 -40.03 31.68
CA PRO A 295 -0.52 -39.07 32.46
C PRO A 295 -0.28 -39.55 33.90
N ASP A 296 0.36 -40.73 34.01
CA ASP A 296 0.71 -41.42 35.25
C ASP A 296 2.24 -41.63 35.31
N PRO A 297 2.93 -41.15 36.36
CA PRO A 297 4.35 -41.36 36.55
C PRO A 297 4.80 -42.84 36.44
N LYS A 298 3.98 -43.80 36.86
CA LYS A 298 4.30 -45.23 36.74
C LYS A 298 4.31 -45.69 35.29
N LYS A 299 3.34 -45.26 34.49
CA LYS A 299 3.25 -45.60 33.06
C LYS A 299 4.39 -45.00 32.26
N ILE A 300 4.80 -43.79 32.60
CA ILE A 300 5.98 -43.15 32.01
C ILE A 300 7.24 -43.95 32.38
N ALA A 301 7.41 -44.30 33.65
CA ALA A 301 8.57 -45.08 34.11
C ALA A 301 8.64 -46.49 33.50
N GLU A 302 7.51 -47.18 33.34
CA GLU A 302 7.41 -48.46 32.64
C GLU A 302 8.05 -48.39 31.24
N LYS A 303 7.76 -47.32 30.48
CA LYS A 303 8.31 -47.12 29.13
C LYS A 303 9.77 -46.65 29.13
N ILE A 304 10.18 -45.87 30.14
CA ILE A 304 11.60 -45.51 30.33
C ILE A 304 12.42 -46.79 30.59
N ASN A 305 12.02 -47.64 31.54
CA ASN A 305 12.69 -48.90 31.84
C ASN A 305 12.77 -49.79 30.59
N TYR A 306 11.66 -49.93 29.85
CA TYR A 306 11.64 -50.71 28.61
C TYR A 306 12.70 -50.23 27.60
N LEU A 307 12.86 -48.93 27.38
CA LEU A 307 13.83 -48.38 26.43
C LEU A 307 15.28 -48.50 26.91
N ILE A 308 15.51 -48.50 28.23
CA ILE A 308 16.84 -48.75 28.82
C ILE A 308 17.22 -50.23 28.66
N GLU A 309 16.27 -51.14 28.90
CA GLU A 309 16.46 -52.59 28.74
C GLU A 309 16.57 -53.00 27.26
N ASN A 310 15.96 -52.23 26.35
CA ASN A 310 15.93 -52.49 24.91
C ASN A 310 16.48 -51.29 24.12
N PRO A 311 17.80 -50.98 24.21
CA PRO A 311 18.38 -49.81 23.57
C PRO A 311 18.29 -49.85 22.02
N GLN A 312 18.19 -51.04 21.44
CA GLN A 312 17.94 -51.21 20.00
C GLN A 312 16.55 -50.69 19.60
N GLU A 313 15.54 -50.89 20.44
CA GLU A 313 14.20 -50.34 20.21
C GLU A 313 14.21 -48.82 20.34
N SER A 314 14.96 -48.25 21.29
CA SER A 314 15.16 -46.80 21.37
C SER A 314 15.74 -46.24 20.07
N MET A 315 16.81 -46.85 19.54
CA MET A 315 17.40 -46.43 18.27
C MET A 315 16.44 -46.59 17.09
N ARG A 316 15.73 -47.73 16.99
CA ARG A 316 14.74 -48.00 15.94
C ARG A 316 13.60 -46.97 15.96
N MET A 317 13.06 -46.68 17.13
CA MET A 317 12.00 -45.69 17.31
C MET A 317 12.48 -44.29 17.00
N GLY A 318 13.67 -43.92 17.46
CA GLY A 318 14.31 -42.65 17.14
C GLY A 318 14.50 -42.45 15.63
N GLU A 319 14.96 -43.46 14.90
CA GLU A 319 15.06 -43.41 13.43
C GLU A 319 13.69 -43.31 12.74
N SER A 320 12.70 -44.03 13.25
CA SER A 320 11.32 -43.95 12.73
C SER A 320 10.73 -42.56 12.95
N GLY A 321 11.01 -41.94 14.10
CA GLY A 321 10.66 -40.55 14.38
C GLY A 321 11.35 -39.59 13.42
N HIS A 322 12.66 -39.74 13.21
CA HIS A 322 13.45 -38.93 12.28
C HIS A 322 12.86 -38.94 10.86
N LEU A 323 12.57 -40.12 10.32
CA LEU A 323 11.96 -40.27 9.00
C LEU A 323 10.58 -39.60 8.92
N SER A 324 9.81 -39.58 10.00
CA SER A 324 8.48 -38.97 10.02
C SER A 324 8.48 -37.43 9.96
N VAL A 325 9.61 -36.79 10.30
CA VAL A 325 9.75 -35.33 10.34
C VAL A 325 10.79 -34.79 9.36
N GLN A 326 11.32 -35.64 8.49
CA GLN A 326 12.38 -35.24 7.54
C GLN A 326 11.90 -34.15 6.56
N ASP A 327 10.61 -34.17 6.20
CA ASP A 327 10.00 -33.20 5.28
C ASP A 327 9.54 -31.90 5.97
N ILE A 328 9.78 -31.77 7.28
CA ILE A 328 9.53 -30.52 8.02
C ILE A 328 10.76 -29.63 7.84
N THR A 329 10.70 -28.80 6.80
CA THR A 329 11.75 -27.88 6.39
C THR A 329 11.20 -26.48 6.12
N TRP A 330 12.07 -25.47 6.19
CA TRP A 330 11.69 -24.09 5.92
C TRP A 330 11.30 -23.86 4.45
N GLU A 331 11.92 -24.57 3.51
CA GLU A 331 11.60 -24.52 2.08
C GLU A 331 10.15 -24.96 1.84
N ARG A 332 9.70 -26.03 2.50
CA ARG A 332 8.31 -26.50 2.41
C ARG A 332 7.34 -25.50 3.03
N VAL A 333 7.69 -24.90 4.17
CA VAL A 333 6.87 -23.86 4.81
C VAL A 333 6.70 -22.67 3.86
N VAL A 334 7.79 -22.12 3.34
CA VAL A 334 7.75 -20.98 2.40
C VAL A 334 6.98 -21.35 1.13
N SER A 335 7.27 -22.50 0.52
CA SER A 335 6.56 -22.95 -0.68
C SER A 335 5.05 -23.07 -0.44
N SER A 336 4.63 -23.62 0.70
CA SER A 336 3.20 -23.79 1.04
C SER A 336 2.51 -22.45 1.28
N LEU A 337 3.16 -21.55 2.02
CA LEU A 337 2.63 -20.21 2.31
C LEU A 337 2.44 -19.39 1.03
N LEU A 338 3.35 -19.52 0.06
CA LEU A 338 3.38 -18.71 -1.16
C LEU A 338 2.69 -19.35 -2.37
N LYS A 339 2.35 -20.64 -2.29
CA LYS A 339 1.71 -21.37 -3.38
C LYS A 339 0.42 -20.67 -3.82
N ASP A 340 0.16 -20.59 -5.13
CA ASP A 340 -1.05 -20.01 -5.71
C ASP A 340 -1.38 -18.58 -5.24
N ILE A 341 -0.43 -17.88 -4.63
CA ILE A 341 -0.56 -16.45 -4.39
C ILE A 341 -0.38 -15.78 -5.73
N ASP A 342 -1.49 -15.34 -6.30
CA ASP A 342 -1.49 -14.58 -7.54
C ASP A 342 -0.93 -13.17 -7.30
N ILE A 343 0.37 -13.02 -7.49
CA ILE A 343 1.10 -11.74 -7.47
C ILE A 343 1.04 -11.08 -8.86
N SER A 344 0.30 -11.62 -9.84
CA SER A 344 -0.13 -10.78 -10.98
C SER A 344 -1.03 -9.62 -10.52
N SER A 345 -1.38 -9.61 -9.23
CA SER A 345 -1.84 -8.47 -8.45
C SER A 345 -0.75 -7.53 -7.88
N ARG A 346 0.48 -7.51 -8.42
CA ARG A 346 0.93 -6.21 -8.95
C ARG A 346 0.08 -5.92 -10.17
N LYS A 347 -1.21 -5.69 -9.92
CA LYS A 347 -1.92 -4.66 -10.64
C LYS A 347 -0.91 -3.53 -10.61
N GLU A 348 -0.53 -3.00 -11.77
CA GLU A 348 -0.41 -1.56 -11.82
C GLU A 348 -1.54 -1.07 -10.92
N ILE A 349 -1.22 -0.56 -9.72
CA ILE A 349 -2.17 0.25 -8.99
C ILE A 349 -2.40 1.31 -10.04
N ASN A 350 -3.46 1.11 -10.83
CA ASN A 350 -3.77 2.00 -11.92
C ASN A 350 -4.22 3.18 -11.10
N PRO A 351 -3.33 4.18 -10.94
CA PRO A 351 -3.50 5.17 -9.91
C PRO A 351 -4.88 5.76 -10.13
N ASP A 352 -5.62 5.99 -9.05
CA ASP A 352 -6.93 6.61 -9.16
C ASP A 352 -6.79 7.97 -9.87
N ILE A 353 -5.60 8.60 -9.75
CA ILE A 353 -5.27 9.91 -10.28
C ILE A 353 -3.88 9.91 -10.97
N ASN A 354 -3.85 10.20 -12.28
CA ASN A 354 -2.62 10.47 -13.02
C ASN A 354 -2.27 11.97 -12.94
N VAL A 355 -1.07 12.31 -12.48
CA VAL A 355 -0.57 13.69 -12.39
C VAL A 355 0.53 13.89 -13.43
N LEU A 356 0.33 14.81 -14.36
CA LEU A 356 1.39 15.31 -15.25
C LEU A 356 1.99 16.57 -14.62
N ILE A 357 3.30 16.60 -14.45
CA ILE A 357 4.07 17.80 -14.10
C ILE A 357 4.94 18.18 -15.29
N THR A 358 5.02 19.46 -15.64
CA THR A 358 5.91 19.91 -16.72
C THR A 358 6.68 21.17 -16.33
N ASP A 359 7.92 21.28 -16.83
CA ASP A 359 8.77 22.46 -16.70
C ASP A 359 9.82 22.47 -17.83
N MET A 360 10.59 23.56 -17.91
CA MET A 360 11.61 23.79 -18.92
C MET A 360 13.03 23.36 -18.51
N GLN A 361 13.16 22.50 -17.48
CA GLN A 361 14.45 21.99 -16.97
C GLN A 361 14.34 20.51 -16.60
N PRO A 362 15.43 19.74 -16.48
CA PRO A 362 15.39 18.42 -15.86
C PRO A 362 15.32 18.52 -14.34
N ILE A 363 14.84 17.48 -13.67
CA ILE A 363 14.91 17.34 -12.21
C ILE A 363 16.29 16.84 -11.82
N GLU A 364 16.73 15.67 -12.32
CA GLU A 364 18.01 15.09 -11.92
C GLU A 364 19.19 15.50 -12.83
N PRO A 365 20.38 15.81 -12.29
CA PRO A 365 20.69 15.96 -10.87
C PRO A 365 19.94 17.13 -10.25
N ALA A 366 19.36 16.92 -9.06
CA ALA A 366 18.59 17.94 -8.32
C ALA A 366 19.49 19.02 -7.70
N VAL A 367 20.11 19.82 -8.57
CA VAL A 367 20.97 20.97 -8.22
C VAL A 367 20.21 22.28 -8.38
N GLY A 368 20.15 23.06 -7.30
CA GLY A 368 19.47 24.36 -7.27
C GLY A 368 18.04 24.29 -6.73
N GLY A 369 17.48 25.46 -6.38
CA GLY A 369 16.20 25.54 -5.65
C GLY A 369 15.01 24.97 -6.41
N GLY A 370 14.85 25.32 -7.69
CA GLY A 370 13.70 24.84 -8.49
C GLY A 370 13.68 23.32 -8.68
N ARG A 371 14.83 22.72 -9.01
CA ARG A 371 14.94 21.26 -9.18
C ARG A 371 14.76 20.49 -7.87
N LEU A 372 15.31 21.03 -6.76
CA LEU A 372 15.07 20.46 -5.43
C LEU A 372 13.60 20.53 -5.02
N ARG A 373 12.89 21.60 -5.40
CA ARG A 373 11.45 21.73 -5.17
C ARG A 373 10.65 20.70 -5.95
N LEU A 374 10.90 20.57 -7.26
CA LEU A 374 10.26 19.56 -8.10
C LEU A 374 10.45 18.16 -7.53
N LYS A 375 11.70 17.79 -7.18
CA LYS A 375 11.97 16.52 -6.53
C LYS A 375 11.24 16.40 -5.19
N GLY A 376 11.35 17.42 -4.35
CA GLY A 376 10.82 17.43 -2.99
C GLY A 376 9.30 17.32 -2.92
N LEU A 377 8.57 18.09 -3.73
CA LEU A 377 7.10 18.13 -3.71
C LEU A 377 6.43 16.87 -4.25
N TYR A 378 7.03 16.22 -5.24
CA TYR A 378 6.36 15.18 -6.01
C TYR A 378 6.87 13.76 -5.73
N SER A 379 7.90 13.57 -4.91
CA SER A 379 8.49 12.24 -4.66
C SER A 379 7.70 11.33 -3.73
N ASN A 380 6.88 11.84 -2.81
CA ASN A 380 6.22 11.04 -1.76
C ASN A 380 4.70 11.18 -1.77
N PHE A 381 4.11 11.09 -2.96
CA PHE A 381 2.65 11.03 -3.12
C PHE A 381 2.06 9.73 -2.56
N PRO A 382 0.82 9.77 -2.04
CA PRO A 382 0.14 8.58 -1.55
C PRO A 382 -0.12 7.58 -2.70
N PRO A 383 -0.31 6.28 -2.40
CA PRO A 383 -0.35 5.21 -3.42
C PRO A 383 -1.43 5.35 -4.50
N ASN A 384 -2.46 6.16 -4.27
CA ASN A 384 -3.54 6.42 -5.24
C ASN A 384 -3.16 7.44 -6.33
N LEU A 385 -2.00 8.10 -6.21
CA LEU A 385 -1.48 9.06 -7.20
C LEU A 385 -0.25 8.49 -7.88
N ARG A 386 -0.12 8.78 -9.18
CA ARG A 386 1.13 8.61 -9.90
C ARG A 386 1.48 9.88 -10.64
N ALA A 387 2.70 10.32 -10.48
CA ALA A 387 3.24 11.50 -11.10
C ALA A 387 4.19 11.13 -12.25
N LEU A 388 3.98 11.76 -13.40
CA LEU A 388 4.92 11.79 -14.52
C LEU A 388 5.36 13.24 -14.71
N TYR A 389 6.66 13.48 -14.59
CA TYR A 389 7.27 14.72 -15.00
C TYR A 389 7.71 14.63 -16.46
N VAL A 390 7.31 15.58 -17.29
CA VAL A 390 7.81 15.74 -18.66
C VAL A 390 8.52 17.08 -18.75
N GLY A 391 9.86 17.04 -18.83
CA GLY A 391 10.72 18.21 -18.85
C GLY A 391 11.59 18.30 -20.10
N THR A 392 12.41 19.35 -20.13
CA THR A 392 13.37 19.58 -21.22
C THR A 392 14.65 20.25 -20.72
N TYR A 393 15.56 20.60 -21.62
CA TYR A 393 16.83 21.24 -21.32
C TYR A 393 16.86 22.65 -21.88
N ASP A 394 17.18 23.64 -21.05
CA ASP A 394 17.49 25.01 -21.47
C ASP A 394 18.91 25.15 -22.07
N TRP A 395 19.61 24.02 -22.22
CA TRP A 395 20.84 23.85 -23.00
C TRP A 395 20.71 22.66 -23.95
N ARG A 396 21.68 22.48 -24.86
CA ARG A 396 21.74 21.30 -25.74
C ARG A 396 22.02 20.04 -24.92
N GLY A 397 20.95 19.36 -24.53
CA GLY A 397 20.96 18.19 -23.66
C GLY A 397 21.14 16.85 -24.41
N PRO A 398 21.12 15.73 -23.68
CA PRO A 398 20.97 14.40 -24.28
C PRO A 398 19.65 14.29 -25.05
N LYS A 399 19.45 13.19 -25.81
CA LYS A 399 18.20 12.93 -26.54
C LYS A 399 17.04 12.68 -25.55
N HIS A 400 16.52 11.46 -25.47
CA HIS A 400 15.52 11.10 -24.47
C HIS A 400 16.19 10.57 -23.20
N ARG A 401 15.69 10.98 -22.03
CA ARG A 401 16.09 10.42 -20.74
C ARG A 401 14.86 10.09 -19.91
N GLU A 402 14.85 8.90 -19.34
CA GLU A 402 13.79 8.43 -18.46
C GLU A 402 14.40 7.96 -17.14
N LEU A 403 13.85 8.43 -16.02
CA LEU A 403 14.33 8.11 -14.67
C LEU A 403 13.15 7.83 -13.73
N GLN A 404 13.22 6.76 -12.94
CA GLN A 404 12.28 6.53 -11.84
C GLN A 404 12.83 7.24 -10.59
N ILE A 405 12.14 8.26 -10.08
CA ILE A 405 12.58 9.08 -8.94
C ILE A 405 12.16 8.44 -7.61
N SER A 406 10.91 7.97 -7.52
CA SER A 406 10.35 7.23 -6.38
C SER A 406 9.37 6.17 -6.88
N GLU A 407 8.68 5.43 -6.01
CA GLU A 407 7.68 4.44 -6.46
C GLU A 407 6.53 5.06 -7.28
N SER A 408 6.08 6.26 -6.89
CA SER A 408 4.96 6.97 -7.51
C SER A 408 5.36 8.09 -8.47
N PHE A 409 6.66 8.42 -8.59
CA PHE A 409 7.13 9.55 -9.40
C PHE A 409 8.22 9.20 -10.42
N LYS A 410 8.00 9.59 -11.68
CA LYS A 410 8.87 9.32 -12.83
C LYS A 410 9.21 10.61 -13.57
N GLU A 411 10.44 10.75 -14.03
CA GLU A 411 10.95 11.84 -14.88
C GLU A 411 11.17 11.34 -16.32
N LEU A 412 10.69 12.12 -17.29
CA LEU A 412 10.93 11.98 -18.72
C LEU A 412 11.42 13.33 -19.27
N ASP A 413 12.64 13.37 -19.77
CA ASP A 413 13.21 14.56 -20.40
C ASP A 413 13.31 14.38 -21.92
N ILE A 414 12.84 15.40 -22.63
CA ILE A 414 12.81 15.47 -24.09
C ILE A 414 13.53 16.75 -24.49
N PRO A 415 14.52 16.71 -25.40
CA PRO A 415 15.32 17.89 -25.70
C PRO A 415 14.55 18.85 -26.61
N LEU A 416 14.88 20.13 -26.53
CA LEU A 416 14.43 21.09 -27.55
C LEU A 416 15.17 20.84 -28.87
N ASP A 417 14.49 21.10 -29.99
CA ASP A 417 15.10 20.95 -31.32
C ASP A 417 16.14 22.04 -31.59
N GLU A 418 17.09 21.77 -32.49
CA GLU A 418 18.12 22.75 -32.87
C GLU A 418 17.55 24.04 -33.47
N GLU A 419 16.35 24.00 -34.06
CA GLU A 419 15.68 25.20 -34.55
C GLU A 419 15.34 26.16 -33.39
N HIS A 420 14.87 25.62 -32.26
CA HIS A 420 14.59 26.39 -31.06
C HIS A 420 15.83 27.15 -30.58
N PHE A 421 16.97 26.46 -30.45
CA PHE A 421 18.22 27.07 -30.00
C PHE A 421 18.69 28.16 -30.97
N LYS A 422 18.59 27.96 -32.28
CA LYS A 422 18.96 28.97 -33.29
C LYS A 422 18.11 30.24 -33.16
N ILE A 423 16.79 30.10 -32.99
CA ILE A 423 15.90 31.25 -32.83
C ILE A 423 16.20 31.97 -31.50
N ASN A 424 16.34 31.21 -30.41
CA ASN A 424 16.68 31.75 -29.10
C ASN A 424 18.04 32.49 -29.11
N GLU A 425 19.08 31.96 -29.78
CA GLU A 425 20.36 32.64 -29.96
C GLU A 425 20.21 33.98 -30.70
N HIS A 426 19.26 34.10 -31.63
CA HIS A 426 18.95 35.35 -32.30
C HIS A 426 18.26 36.35 -31.35
N LEU A 427 17.29 35.88 -30.55
CA LEU A 427 16.58 36.71 -29.57
C LEU A 427 17.51 37.18 -28.43
N ASN A 428 18.41 36.31 -27.95
CA ASN A 428 19.41 36.63 -26.93
C ASN A 428 20.34 37.79 -27.34
N LYS A 429 20.61 37.98 -28.64
CA LYS A 429 21.40 39.13 -29.13
C LYS A 429 20.71 40.48 -28.85
N LEU A 430 19.39 40.49 -28.71
CA LEU A 430 18.62 41.68 -28.34
C LEU A 430 18.68 41.98 -26.84
N MET A 431 19.14 41.01 -26.03
CA MET A 431 19.28 41.11 -24.58
C MET A 431 20.58 40.44 -24.07
N PRO A 432 21.75 41.03 -24.36
CA PRO A 432 23.03 40.43 -23.98
C PRO A 432 23.14 40.23 -22.47
N GLY A 433 23.59 39.06 -22.05
CA GLY A 433 23.84 38.75 -20.64
C GLY A 433 22.62 38.30 -19.83
N THR A 434 21.44 38.14 -20.47
CA THR A 434 20.25 37.59 -19.81
C THR A 434 19.74 36.36 -20.57
N THR A 435 19.54 35.25 -19.87
CA THR A 435 18.94 34.04 -20.45
C THR A 435 17.42 34.22 -20.52
N ILE A 436 16.83 34.00 -21.70
CA ILE A 436 15.39 34.13 -21.93
C ILE A 436 14.71 32.92 -22.57
N ILE A 437 15.43 31.81 -22.75
CA ILE A 437 14.94 30.64 -23.50
C ILE A 437 13.65 30.04 -22.91
N ASP A 438 13.52 30.09 -21.60
CA ASP A 438 12.32 29.70 -20.83
C ASP A 438 11.16 30.67 -21.09
N VAL A 439 11.38 31.97 -20.87
CA VAL A 439 10.32 32.99 -20.95
C VAL A 439 9.79 33.25 -22.37
N VAL A 440 10.57 32.90 -23.41
CA VAL A 440 10.13 32.98 -24.81
C VAL A 440 9.55 31.67 -25.33
N PHE A 441 9.55 30.58 -24.55
CA PHE A 441 9.00 29.29 -24.96
C PHE A 441 7.56 29.38 -25.47
N PRO A 442 6.62 30.15 -24.86
CA PRO A 442 5.29 30.36 -25.41
C PRO A 442 5.25 30.78 -26.90
N LEU A 443 6.28 31.51 -27.35
CA LEU A 443 6.40 31.98 -28.74
C LEU A 443 7.09 30.95 -29.65
N LEU A 444 7.92 30.08 -29.07
CA LEU A 444 8.80 29.15 -29.78
C LEU A 444 8.39 27.69 -29.68
N ALA A 445 7.27 27.36 -29.03
CA ALA A 445 6.84 25.97 -28.81
C ALA A 445 6.83 25.13 -30.11
N LYS A 446 6.38 25.70 -31.23
CA LYS A 446 6.37 25.04 -32.54
C LYS A 446 7.76 24.71 -33.11
N ALA A 447 8.81 25.37 -32.61
CA ALA A 447 10.20 25.06 -32.96
C ALA A 447 10.75 23.86 -32.17
N SER A 448 9.93 23.17 -31.36
CA SER A 448 10.29 21.95 -30.64
C SER A 448 9.09 21.00 -30.57
N GLN A 449 8.66 20.53 -31.74
CA GLN A 449 7.39 19.81 -31.88
C GLN A 449 7.41 18.46 -31.15
N GLU A 450 8.56 17.75 -31.12
CA GLU A 450 8.69 16.46 -30.43
C GLU A 450 8.38 16.57 -28.93
N TYR A 451 8.90 17.62 -28.27
CA TYR A 451 8.61 17.90 -26.87
C TYR A 451 7.15 18.26 -26.63
N VAL A 452 6.60 19.16 -27.47
CA VAL A 452 5.21 19.59 -27.39
C VAL A 452 4.24 18.41 -27.56
N ASP A 453 4.48 17.56 -28.55
CA ASP A 453 3.62 16.41 -28.85
C ASP A 453 3.56 15.43 -27.67
N HIS A 454 4.70 15.16 -27.03
CA HIS A 454 4.74 14.32 -25.83
C HIS A 454 4.02 14.95 -24.64
N VAL A 455 4.25 16.24 -24.37
CA VAL A 455 3.54 16.96 -23.30
C VAL A 455 2.03 16.90 -23.52
N LEU A 456 1.56 17.16 -24.75
CA LEU A 456 0.14 17.11 -25.09
C LEU A 456 -0.43 15.69 -25.00
N HIS A 457 0.33 14.68 -25.43
CA HIS A 457 -0.06 13.28 -25.35
C HIS A 457 -0.27 12.84 -23.90
N GLU A 458 0.65 13.17 -23.00
CA GLU A 458 0.53 12.85 -21.58
C GLU A 458 -0.53 13.71 -20.89
N ALA A 459 -0.72 14.97 -21.31
CA ALA A 459 -1.75 15.85 -20.76
C ALA A 459 -3.18 15.34 -21.05
N LYS A 460 -3.39 14.68 -22.20
CA LYS A 460 -4.67 14.04 -22.53
C LYS A 460 -5.01 12.91 -21.54
N LYS A 461 -4.00 12.12 -21.14
CA LYS A 461 -4.14 10.99 -20.21
C LYS A 461 -4.19 11.41 -18.73
N ALA A 462 -3.60 12.56 -18.40
CA ALA A 462 -3.52 13.05 -17.03
C ALA A 462 -4.89 13.45 -16.47
N ASP A 463 -5.11 13.23 -15.18
CA ASP A 463 -6.25 13.74 -14.42
C ASP A 463 -5.97 15.15 -13.87
N VAL A 464 -4.71 15.37 -13.49
CA VAL A 464 -4.19 16.61 -12.92
C VAL A 464 -3.00 17.07 -13.77
N ILE A 465 -2.98 18.34 -14.15
CA ILE A 465 -1.86 18.97 -14.87
C ILE A 465 -1.25 20.01 -13.93
N VAL A 466 0.03 19.86 -13.63
CA VAL A 466 0.84 20.78 -12.85
C VAL A 466 1.81 21.48 -13.78
N LEU A 467 1.69 22.80 -13.87
CA LEU A 467 2.65 23.63 -14.59
C LEU A 467 3.64 24.22 -13.58
N SER A 468 4.86 23.69 -13.57
CA SER A 468 5.97 24.27 -12.83
C SER A 468 6.55 25.39 -13.70
N HIS A 469 6.29 26.63 -13.31
CA HIS A 469 6.39 27.84 -14.14
C HIS A 469 5.32 27.99 -15.25
N PRO A 470 5.05 29.23 -15.73
CA PRO A 470 3.91 29.48 -16.61
C PRO A 470 4.18 29.20 -18.11
N TRP A 471 5.37 28.73 -18.48
CA TRP A 471 5.85 28.74 -19.88
C TRP A 471 5.05 27.83 -20.82
N LEU A 472 4.57 26.69 -20.34
CA LEU A 472 3.78 25.73 -21.14
C LEU A 472 2.28 26.02 -21.17
N TYR A 473 1.80 26.95 -20.34
CA TYR A 473 0.36 27.22 -20.23
C TYR A 473 -0.32 27.54 -21.56
N PRO A 474 0.22 28.40 -22.45
CA PRO A 474 -0.44 28.72 -23.72
C PRO A 474 -0.59 27.51 -24.64
N VAL A 475 0.36 26.58 -24.61
CA VAL A 475 0.31 25.34 -25.39
C VAL A 475 -0.77 24.41 -24.83
N ILE A 476 -0.77 24.18 -23.51
CA ILE A 476 -1.78 23.35 -22.85
C ILE A 476 -3.19 23.91 -23.06
N LYS A 477 -3.40 25.23 -22.86
CA LYS A 477 -4.71 25.89 -23.03
C LYS A 477 -5.27 25.73 -24.44
N THR A 478 -4.41 25.71 -25.45
CA THR A 478 -4.83 25.66 -26.86
C THR A 478 -5.34 24.28 -27.26
N ASP A 479 -4.65 23.21 -26.82
CA ASP A 479 -4.88 21.85 -27.34
C ASP A 479 -5.53 20.90 -26.32
N ILE A 480 -5.58 21.27 -25.03
CA ILE A 480 -6.19 20.47 -23.96
C ILE A 480 -7.43 21.18 -23.41
N ASN A 481 -8.54 20.46 -23.31
CA ASN A 481 -9.71 20.96 -22.59
C ASN A 481 -9.49 20.93 -21.08
N ILE A 482 -8.82 21.97 -20.57
CA ILE A 482 -8.44 22.11 -19.16
C ILE A 482 -9.64 22.13 -18.20
N LYS A 483 -10.86 22.44 -18.68
CA LYS A 483 -12.07 22.44 -17.84
C LYS A 483 -12.43 21.06 -17.29
N ASN A 484 -11.99 20.00 -17.98
CA ASN A 484 -12.22 18.61 -17.57
C ASN A 484 -11.04 18.03 -16.75
N LYS A 485 -10.05 18.86 -16.41
CA LYS A 485 -8.84 18.49 -15.67
C LYS A 485 -8.78 19.29 -14.37
N ILE A 486 -7.92 18.87 -13.44
CA ILE A 486 -7.46 19.75 -12.36
C ILE A 486 -6.20 20.46 -12.84
N LEU A 487 -6.21 21.80 -12.84
CA LEU A 487 -5.04 22.60 -13.23
C LEU A 487 -4.38 23.19 -11.99
N ILE A 488 -3.10 22.91 -11.80
CA ILE A 488 -2.29 23.40 -10.68
C ILE A 488 -1.13 24.23 -11.23
N TYR A 489 -0.94 25.41 -10.66
CA TYR A 489 0.24 26.22 -10.93
C TYR A 489 1.24 26.09 -9.78
N ASP A 490 2.37 25.42 -10.02
CA ASP A 490 3.49 25.40 -9.07
C ASP A 490 4.37 26.63 -9.28
N SER A 491 4.16 27.64 -8.43
CA SER A 491 4.86 28.91 -8.52
C SER A 491 6.16 28.86 -7.71
N HIS A 492 7.27 28.92 -8.43
CA HIS A 492 8.59 29.05 -7.82
C HIS A 492 8.85 30.48 -7.35
N ASN A 493 8.30 31.47 -8.05
CA ASN A 493 8.31 32.90 -7.73
C ASN A 493 7.08 33.55 -8.39
N CYS A 494 6.78 34.81 -8.02
CA CYS A 494 6.02 35.68 -8.91
C CYS A 494 6.91 36.09 -10.09
N GLU A 495 6.79 35.36 -11.21
CA GLU A 495 7.64 35.49 -12.39
C GLU A 495 7.52 36.88 -13.01
N ALA A 496 6.33 37.50 -13.03
CA ALA A 496 6.20 38.85 -13.56
C ALA A 496 7.07 39.87 -12.82
N LEU A 497 7.09 39.83 -11.49
CA LEU A 497 7.89 40.74 -10.68
C LEU A 497 9.38 40.40 -10.76
N LEU A 498 9.73 39.11 -10.73
CA LEU A 498 11.10 38.65 -10.84
C LEU A 498 11.70 39.08 -12.19
N ARG A 499 11.02 38.78 -13.29
CA ARG A 499 11.51 39.06 -14.65
C ARG A 499 11.49 40.54 -14.98
N GLN A 500 10.55 41.33 -14.44
CA GLN A 500 10.58 42.78 -14.57
C GLN A 500 11.86 43.39 -13.98
N ASN A 501 12.37 42.83 -12.88
CA ASN A 501 13.61 43.29 -12.24
C ASN A 501 14.88 42.81 -12.97
N ILE A 502 14.88 41.60 -13.54
CA ILE A 502 16.06 41.00 -14.18
C ILE A 502 16.25 41.45 -15.63
N LEU A 503 15.17 41.51 -16.43
CA LEU A 503 15.27 41.71 -17.88
C LEU A 503 15.65 43.16 -18.27
N GLY A 504 15.54 44.12 -17.36
CA GLY A 504 15.86 45.53 -17.58
C GLY A 504 14.80 46.30 -18.37
N THR A 505 15.15 47.49 -18.86
CA THR A 505 14.17 48.46 -19.41
C THR A 505 14.17 48.58 -20.94
N ALA A 506 14.97 47.80 -21.66
CA ALA A 506 15.02 47.84 -23.12
C ALA A 506 13.64 47.54 -23.75
N PRO A 507 13.28 48.08 -24.93
CA PRO A 507 11.97 47.87 -25.53
C PRO A 507 11.57 46.40 -25.65
N PHE A 508 12.48 45.54 -26.12
CA PHE A 508 12.23 44.10 -26.23
C PHE A 508 12.06 43.44 -24.86
N ALA A 509 12.88 43.79 -23.87
CA ALA A 509 12.76 43.31 -22.50
C ALA A 509 11.39 43.66 -21.87
N ARG A 510 10.88 44.87 -22.13
CA ARG A 510 9.53 45.26 -21.68
C ARG A 510 8.42 44.42 -22.33
N CYS A 511 8.57 44.10 -23.63
CA CYS A 511 7.62 43.20 -24.30
C CYS A 511 7.61 41.81 -23.68
N ILE A 512 8.79 41.23 -23.41
CA ILE A 512 8.90 39.93 -22.75
C ILE A 512 8.33 39.98 -21.33
N ALA A 513 8.64 41.02 -20.54
CA ALA A 513 8.07 41.17 -19.20
C ALA A 513 6.54 41.27 -19.21
N HIS A 514 5.95 41.95 -20.19
CA HIS A 514 4.49 41.98 -20.37
C HIS A 514 3.92 40.63 -20.78
N LEU A 515 4.61 39.88 -21.65
CA LEU A 515 4.22 38.51 -22.00
C LEU A 515 4.20 37.60 -20.77
N VAL A 516 5.28 37.61 -19.97
CA VAL A 516 5.36 36.83 -18.72
C VAL A 516 4.19 37.18 -17.80
N LYS A 517 3.93 38.48 -17.59
CA LYS A 517 2.81 38.95 -16.75
C LYS A 517 1.45 38.49 -17.27
N PHE A 518 1.25 38.54 -18.58
CA PHE A 518 0.00 38.11 -19.21
C PHE A 518 -0.23 36.61 -19.04
N VAL A 519 0.77 35.80 -19.39
CA VAL A 519 0.69 34.33 -19.30
C VAL A 519 0.53 33.87 -17.85
N GLU A 520 1.31 34.43 -16.92
CA GLU A 520 1.20 34.10 -15.49
C GLU A 520 -0.17 34.48 -14.93
N LYS A 521 -0.72 35.64 -15.30
CA LYS A 521 -2.05 36.07 -14.87
C LYS A 521 -3.13 35.10 -15.33
N GLU A 522 -3.18 34.79 -16.62
CA GLU A 522 -4.19 33.88 -17.17
C GLU A 522 -4.09 32.48 -16.54
N LEU A 523 -2.87 31.99 -16.30
CA LEU A 523 -2.66 30.71 -15.61
C LEU A 523 -3.21 30.77 -14.18
N CYS A 524 -2.96 31.84 -13.44
CA CYS A 524 -3.50 31.99 -12.09
C CYS A 524 -5.03 32.03 -12.07
N GLU A 525 -5.66 32.71 -13.04
CA GLU A 525 -7.12 32.81 -13.15
C GLU A 525 -7.77 31.43 -13.40
N GLU A 526 -7.19 30.63 -14.31
CA GLU A 526 -7.71 29.31 -14.71
C GLU A 526 -7.33 28.17 -13.75
N SER A 527 -6.32 28.35 -12.90
CA SER A 527 -5.86 27.31 -11.98
C SER A 527 -6.89 27.02 -10.89
N ASP A 528 -7.02 25.75 -10.52
CA ASP A 528 -7.78 25.27 -9.37
C ASP A 528 -7.01 25.45 -8.06
N LEU A 529 -5.68 25.37 -8.15
CA LEU A 529 -4.75 25.56 -7.03
C LEU A 529 -3.45 26.21 -7.51
N ILE A 530 -2.93 27.15 -6.73
CA ILE A 530 -1.65 27.82 -6.91
C ILE A 530 -0.77 27.50 -5.70
N LEU A 531 0.36 26.85 -5.94
CA LEU A 531 1.35 26.51 -4.91
C LEU A 531 2.34 27.67 -4.80
N ALA A 532 2.21 28.48 -3.76
CA ALA A 532 3.15 29.55 -3.46
C ALA A 532 4.28 29.04 -2.55
N CYS A 533 5.52 29.48 -2.79
CA CYS A 533 6.66 29.11 -1.96
C CYS A 533 6.65 29.77 -0.56
N SER A 534 5.93 30.88 -0.38
CA SER A 534 5.85 31.59 0.89
C SER A 534 4.57 32.43 1.00
N GLY A 535 4.22 32.83 2.22
CA GLY A 535 3.13 33.78 2.45
C GLY A 535 3.37 35.16 1.81
N ALA A 536 4.63 35.54 1.53
CA ALA A 536 4.93 36.77 0.81
C ALA A 536 4.58 36.65 -0.68
N ASP A 537 4.86 35.51 -1.31
CA ASP A 537 4.51 35.23 -2.71
C ASP A 537 2.99 35.17 -2.87
N LYS A 538 2.28 34.52 -1.94
CA LYS A 538 0.81 34.52 -1.89
C LYS A 538 0.22 35.93 -1.96
N ARG A 539 0.69 36.85 -1.11
CA ARG A 539 0.25 38.26 -1.11
C ARG A 539 0.59 39.01 -2.41
N GLN A 540 1.66 38.62 -3.10
CA GLN A 540 1.99 39.23 -4.39
C GLN A 540 0.97 38.85 -5.45
N PHE A 541 0.56 37.59 -5.52
CA PHE A 541 -0.49 37.15 -6.44
C PHE A 541 -1.84 37.83 -6.16
N GLU A 542 -2.25 37.90 -4.90
CA GLU A 542 -3.46 38.62 -4.47
C GLU A 542 -3.42 40.08 -4.95
N LYS A 543 -2.32 40.78 -4.69
CA LYS A 543 -2.19 42.21 -5.02
C LYS A 543 -2.04 42.48 -6.52
N LEU A 544 -1.30 41.64 -7.25
CA LEU A 544 -0.94 41.88 -8.63
C LEU A 544 -2.03 41.45 -9.61
N TYR A 545 -2.74 40.36 -9.29
CA TYR A 545 -3.69 39.70 -10.19
C TYR A 545 -5.11 39.59 -9.64
N ASP A 546 -5.38 39.97 -8.38
CA ASP A 546 -6.72 39.89 -7.75
C ASP A 546 -7.27 38.45 -7.70
N ILE A 547 -6.39 37.49 -7.42
CA ILE A 547 -6.75 36.07 -7.31
C ILE A 547 -7.37 35.79 -5.95
N ASP A 548 -8.41 34.95 -5.93
CA ASP A 548 -9.02 34.45 -4.70
C ASP A 548 -7.97 33.81 -3.78
N PRO A 549 -7.78 34.32 -2.54
CA PRO A 549 -6.84 33.76 -1.58
C PRO A 549 -7.07 32.28 -1.25
N GLN A 550 -8.27 31.74 -1.49
CA GLN A 550 -8.57 30.31 -1.31
C GLN A 550 -7.94 29.42 -2.38
N LYS A 551 -7.62 29.98 -3.56
CA LYS A 551 -6.90 29.26 -4.61
C LYS A 551 -5.39 29.20 -4.37
N ILE A 552 -4.85 29.99 -3.44
CA ILE A 552 -3.40 30.07 -3.21
C ILE A 552 -3.04 29.44 -1.87
N GLU A 553 -2.29 28.34 -1.92
CA GLU A 553 -1.80 27.64 -0.73
C GLU A 553 -0.26 27.72 -0.65
N VAL A 554 0.28 27.80 0.56
CA VAL A 554 1.72 27.90 0.77
C VAL A 554 2.29 26.48 0.93
N TYR A 555 3.03 26.03 -0.08
CA TYR A 555 3.85 24.83 -0.02
C TYR A 555 5.31 25.27 -0.07
N PRO A 556 5.99 25.38 1.08
CA PRO A 556 7.32 25.97 1.14
C PRO A 556 8.36 25.06 0.46
N ASN A 557 9.56 25.62 0.26
CA ASN A 557 10.72 24.77 0.03
C ASN A 557 11.09 24.03 1.32
N GLY A 558 11.73 22.88 1.20
CA GLY A 558 12.04 22.00 2.33
C GLY A 558 13.38 21.29 2.23
N VAL A 559 13.51 20.27 3.06
CA VAL A 559 14.70 19.43 3.22
C VAL A 559 14.27 18.00 3.54
N ASP A 560 15.11 17.02 3.19
CA ASP A 560 14.94 15.64 3.60
C ASP A 560 15.55 15.45 4.99
N THR A 561 14.68 15.42 6.01
CA THR A 561 15.09 15.32 7.41
C THR A 561 15.48 13.89 7.82
N GLU A 562 15.16 12.88 7.02
CA GLU A 562 15.61 11.50 7.23
C GLU A 562 17.05 11.31 6.76
N ARG A 563 17.40 11.95 5.64
CA ARG A 563 18.76 11.96 5.11
C ARG A 563 19.71 12.81 5.97
N ILE A 564 19.31 14.03 6.32
CA ILE A 564 20.14 14.93 7.13
C ILE A 564 19.80 14.75 8.61
N LYS A 565 20.70 14.10 9.38
CA LYS A 565 20.48 13.81 10.81
C LYS A 565 21.37 14.66 11.74
N PRO A 566 20.87 15.06 12.92
CA PRO A 566 21.71 15.66 13.95
C PRO A 566 22.81 14.70 14.43
N VAL A 567 23.97 15.25 14.76
CA VAL A 567 25.10 14.48 15.31
C VAL A 567 25.42 14.90 16.74
N ASN A 568 25.82 13.91 17.55
CA ASN A 568 26.31 14.17 18.90
C ASN A 568 27.75 14.71 18.89
N ASP A 569 28.20 15.20 20.04
CA ASP A 569 29.51 15.85 20.19
C ASP A 569 30.69 14.91 19.86
N LEU A 570 30.57 13.61 20.17
CA LEU A 570 31.61 12.61 19.86
C LEU A 570 31.81 12.47 18.35
N VAL A 571 30.70 12.33 17.60
CA VAL A 571 30.73 12.25 16.14
C VAL A 571 31.28 13.56 15.55
N ARG A 572 30.90 14.71 16.10
CA ARG A 572 31.41 16.01 15.65
C ARG A 572 32.92 16.12 15.82
N ASP A 573 33.44 15.73 16.98
CA ASP A 573 34.88 15.81 17.27
C ASP A 573 35.70 14.85 16.39
N VAL A 574 35.17 13.66 16.08
CA VAL A 574 35.80 12.72 15.13
C VAL A 574 35.89 13.35 13.74
N ASN A 575 34.80 13.95 13.25
CA ASN A 575 34.78 14.58 11.92
C ASN A 575 35.70 15.81 11.86
N LYS A 576 35.75 16.64 12.91
CA LYS A 576 36.72 17.75 12.99
C LYS A 576 38.17 17.27 12.91
N LYS A 577 38.53 16.20 13.61
CA LYS A 577 39.87 15.59 13.52
C LYS A 577 40.18 15.12 12.11
N HIS A 578 39.23 14.46 11.44
CA HIS A 578 39.38 14.03 10.06
C HIS A 578 39.63 15.20 9.10
N LEU A 579 38.92 16.31 9.32
CA LEU A 579 39.09 17.54 8.55
C LEU A 579 40.30 18.38 8.98
N LYS A 580 41.11 17.92 9.95
CA LYS A 580 42.27 18.62 10.52
C LYS A 580 41.90 19.98 11.13
N ILE A 581 40.76 20.04 11.81
CA ILE A 581 40.27 21.25 12.49
C ILE A 581 40.32 21.03 14.01
N ASN A 582 40.92 21.98 14.73
CA ASN A 582 41.05 21.96 16.19
C ASN A 582 40.28 23.09 16.90
N LYS A 583 39.58 23.94 16.14
CA LYS A 583 38.79 25.06 16.65
C LYS A 583 37.29 24.74 16.60
N LYS A 584 36.48 25.58 17.26
CA LYS A 584 35.04 25.62 16.99
C LYS A 584 34.80 26.07 15.55
N THR A 585 33.78 25.52 14.89
CA THR A 585 33.54 25.69 13.46
C THR A 585 32.28 26.47 13.17
N ALA A 586 32.36 27.38 12.20
CA ALA A 586 31.21 28.11 11.65
C ALA A 586 31.11 27.88 10.13
N MET A 587 30.00 27.31 9.65
CA MET A 587 29.85 26.92 8.24
C MET A 587 28.98 27.90 7.45
N PHE A 588 29.36 28.14 6.20
CA PHE A 588 28.53 28.76 5.17
C PHE A 588 28.62 27.94 3.86
N ILE A 589 27.49 27.49 3.33
CA ILE A 589 27.39 26.80 2.04
C ILE A 589 26.71 27.68 1.00
N GLY A 590 27.22 27.71 -0.24
CA GLY A 590 26.60 28.50 -1.31
C GLY A 590 27.09 28.16 -2.72
N SER A 591 26.26 28.48 -3.72
CA SER A 591 26.65 28.47 -5.13
C SER A 591 27.42 29.75 -5.50
N ASN A 592 28.04 29.76 -6.69
CA ASN A 592 28.73 30.93 -7.25
C ASN A 592 27.74 32.00 -7.77
N TYR A 593 26.89 32.50 -6.86
CA TYR A 593 25.86 33.50 -7.14
C TYR A 593 26.21 34.79 -6.37
N PRO A 594 26.07 36.01 -6.95
CA PRO A 594 26.66 37.21 -6.37
C PRO A 594 26.33 37.47 -4.89
N PRO A 595 25.07 37.33 -4.42
CA PRO A 595 24.77 37.41 -2.99
C PRO A 595 25.49 36.41 -2.09
N ASN A 596 25.73 35.18 -2.56
CA ASN A 596 26.51 34.20 -1.80
C ASN A 596 28.00 34.59 -1.77
N VAL A 597 28.53 35.15 -2.87
CA VAL A 597 29.92 35.62 -2.96
C VAL A 597 30.14 36.78 -1.99
N GLU A 598 29.25 37.77 -1.96
CA GLU A 598 29.28 38.88 -1.00
C GLU A 598 29.28 38.37 0.46
N ALA A 599 28.45 37.38 0.77
CA ALA A 599 28.40 36.75 2.08
C ALA A 599 29.73 36.05 2.44
N ALA A 600 30.34 35.33 1.49
CA ALA A 600 31.62 34.68 1.69
C ALA A 600 32.78 35.69 1.84
N GLU A 601 32.76 36.78 1.08
CA GLU A 601 33.70 37.90 1.22
C GLU A 601 33.56 38.57 2.59
N TYR A 602 32.34 38.76 3.08
CA TYR A 602 32.11 39.27 4.43
C TYR A 602 32.69 38.33 5.51
N ILE A 603 32.53 37.02 5.35
CA ILE A 603 33.13 36.01 6.24
C ILE A 603 34.67 36.14 6.23
N ILE A 604 35.29 36.20 5.04
CA ILE A 604 36.75 36.26 4.87
C ILE A 604 37.32 37.60 5.36
N ASN A 605 36.67 38.72 5.04
CA ASN A 605 37.24 40.04 5.25
C ASN A 605 36.91 40.64 6.62
N THR A 606 35.84 40.16 7.27
CA THR A 606 35.32 40.70 8.53
C THR A 606 35.27 39.65 9.63
N LEU A 607 34.46 38.59 9.48
CA LEU A 607 34.23 37.64 10.58
C LEU A 607 35.49 36.87 10.97
N SER A 608 36.30 36.45 9.99
CA SER A 608 37.56 35.74 10.24
C SER A 608 38.54 36.54 11.10
N LYS A 609 38.59 37.88 10.92
CA LYS A 609 39.45 38.79 11.70
C LYS A 609 38.92 39.03 13.09
N GLN A 610 37.60 39.18 13.21
CA GLN A 610 36.97 39.49 14.49
C GLN A 610 36.87 38.25 15.37
N CYS A 611 36.75 37.05 14.81
CA CYS A 611 36.64 35.79 15.55
C CYS A 611 37.82 34.83 15.21
N PRO A 612 39.07 35.16 15.55
CA PRO A 612 40.24 34.32 15.26
C PRO A 612 40.21 32.94 15.93
N GLU A 613 39.40 32.78 16.97
CA GLU A 613 39.15 31.54 17.70
C GLU A 613 38.25 30.55 16.95
N ILE A 614 37.58 30.98 15.88
CA ILE A 614 36.63 30.18 15.09
C ILE A 614 37.26 29.80 13.75
N ALA A 615 37.07 28.55 13.32
CA ALA A 615 37.37 28.08 11.98
C ALA A 615 36.13 28.22 11.08
N PHE A 616 36.21 29.07 10.06
CA PHE A 616 35.14 29.29 9.09
C PHE A 616 35.25 28.31 7.93
N LEU A 617 34.18 27.54 7.69
CA LEU A 617 34.10 26.53 6.64
C LEU A 617 33.23 27.07 5.50
N ILE A 618 33.83 27.32 4.34
CA ILE A 618 33.12 27.81 3.15
C ILE A 618 32.99 26.66 2.15
N VAL A 619 31.76 26.27 1.84
CA VAL A 619 31.42 25.06 1.08
C VAL A 619 30.63 25.43 -0.19
N GLY A 620 30.86 24.69 -1.27
CA GLY A 620 30.17 24.86 -2.55
C GLY A 620 30.88 25.80 -3.52
N GLY A 621 30.24 26.02 -4.67
CA GLY A 621 30.78 26.82 -5.77
C GLY A 621 31.05 28.29 -5.42
N VAL A 622 30.52 28.79 -4.29
CA VAL A 622 30.87 30.12 -3.78
C VAL A 622 32.39 30.28 -3.54
N GLY A 623 33.07 29.17 -3.25
CA GLY A 623 34.52 29.14 -3.04
C GLY A 623 35.38 29.33 -4.30
N THR A 624 34.81 29.22 -5.50
CA THR A 624 35.58 29.11 -6.75
C THR A 624 36.40 30.36 -7.09
N ASN A 625 35.87 31.55 -6.79
CA ASN A 625 36.46 32.83 -7.20
C ASN A 625 36.98 33.69 -6.02
N ILE A 626 37.05 33.11 -4.82
CA ILE A 626 37.43 33.81 -3.59
C ILE A 626 38.68 33.18 -2.97
N SER A 627 39.55 34.01 -2.39
CA SER A 627 40.82 33.56 -1.80
C SER A 627 40.93 34.06 -0.35
N PRO A 628 41.26 33.19 0.62
CA PRO A 628 41.33 33.56 2.02
C PRO A 628 42.69 34.19 2.38
N LYS A 629 43.31 34.99 1.48
CA LYS A 629 44.70 35.51 1.64
C LYS A 629 44.97 35.97 3.08
N ASP A 630 46.00 35.38 3.69
CA ASP A 630 46.46 35.65 5.06
C ASP A 630 45.41 35.34 6.17
N ARG A 631 44.54 34.34 5.99
CA ARG A 631 43.55 33.89 6.99
C ARG A 631 43.66 32.40 7.28
N ASP A 632 44.45 32.06 8.30
CA ASP A 632 44.66 30.67 8.75
C ASP A 632 43.40 30.01 9.35
N ASN A 633 42.38 30.80 9.69
CA ASN A 633 41.13 30.33 10.27
C ASN A 633 39.96 30.24 9.27
N VAL A 634 40.23 30.33 7.96
CA VAL A 634 39.22 30.12 6.91
C VAL A 634 39.62 28.92 6.05
N LYS A 635 38.72 27.97 5.87
CA LYS A 635 38.89 26.80 5.02
C LYS A 635 37.84 26.77 3.92
N ILE A 636 38.29 26.82 2.67
CA ILE A 636 37.43 26.74 1.48
C ILE A 636 37.49 25.33 0.93
N PHE A 637 36.34 24.67 0.81
CA PHE A 637 36.22 23.31 0.30
C PHE A 637 35.89 23.25 -1.19
N GLY A 638 35.29 24.31 -1.75
CA GLY A 638 34.79 24.31 -3.13
C GLY A 638 33.60 23.36 -3.33
N LEU A 639 33.42 22.87 -4.55
CA LEU A 639 32.43 21.82 -4.83
C LEU A 639 32.88 20.52 -4.16
N VAL A 640 31.98 19.89 -3.41
CA VAL A 640 32.24 18.67 -2.63
C VAL A 640 31.28 17.56 -3.02
N SER A 641 31.67 16.30 -2.79
CA SER A 641 30.77 15.16 -2.88
C SER A 641 29.69 15.21 -1.79
N GLU A 642 28.59 14.48 -1.94
CA GLU A 642 27.58 14.39 -0.87
C GLU A 642 28.16 13.77 0.42
N GLU A 643 29.05 12.78 0.32
CA GLU A 643 29.74 12.18 1.48
C GLU A 643 30.63 13.21 2.21
N ASP A 644 31.36 14.05 1.46
CA ASP A 644 32.15 15.12 2.05
C ASP A 644 31.27 16.22 2.64
N LYS A 645 30.14 16.54 1.99
CA LYS A 645 29.14 17.47 2.51
C LYS A 645 28.64 16.97 3.88
N GLU A 646 28.27 15.70 4.01
CA GLU A 646 27.84 15.10 5.27
C GLU A 646 28.91 15.20 6.37
N LYS A 647 30.18 14.89 6.05
CA LYS A 647 31.31 15.03 7.00
C LYS A 647 31.50 16.47 7.46
N ILE A 648 31.36 17.45 6.56
CA ILE A 648 31.51 18.87 6.89
C ILE A 648 30.35 19.35 7.77
N PHE A 649 29.11 18.97 7.44
CA PHE A 649 27.95 19.22 8.30
C PHE A 649 28.15 18.60 9.69
N ALA A 650 28.57 17.34 9.75
CA ALA A 650 28.85 16.65 10.99
C ALA A 650 29.98 17.28 11.81
N ALA A 651 30.94 17.99 11.19
CA ALA A 651 32.02 18.70 11.86
C ALA A 651 31.65 20.13 12.32
N THR A 652 30.46 20.63 11.99
CA THR A 652 30.06 22.03 12.19
C THR A 652 29.46 22.27 13.59
N ASP A 653 29.90 23.31 14.30
CA ASP A 653 29.26 23.74 15.56
C ASP A 653 28.15 24.77 15.32
N ILE A 654 28.33 25.73 14.41
CA ILE A 654 27.35 26.78 14.10
C ILE A 654 27.23 26.95 12.59
N ALA A 655 26.03 27.21 12.09
CA ALA A 655 25.82 27.66 10.71
C ALA A 655 25.60 29.17 10.67
N ILE A 656 26.19 29.84 9.68
CA ILE A 656 26.03 31.29 9.47
C ILE A 656 25.49 31.55 8.05
N ASN A 657 24.61 32.53 7.92
CA ASN A 657 24.00 32.91 6.64
C ASN A 657 23.90 34.44 6.50
N PRO A 658 25.04 35.14 6.22
CA PRO A 658 25.15 36.60 6.21
C PRO A 658 24.73 37.21 4.86
N ILE A 659 23.55 36.86 4.35
CA ILE A 659 23.06 37.30 3.02
C ILE A 659 22.34 38.64 3.11
N LEU A 660 22.71 39.64 2.30
CA LEU A 660 22.08 40.98 2.31
C LEU A 660 21.05 41.20 1.20
N HIS A 661 21.15 40.46 0.10
CA HIS A 661 20.36 40.66 -1.11
C HIS A 661 19.91 39.30 -1.68
N GLY A 662 18.89 39.30 -2.54
CA GLY A 662 18.44 38.12 -3.28
C GLY A 662 16.94 37.87 -3.19
N SER A 663 16.42 37.03 -4.08
CA SER A 663 15.01 36.65 -4.19
C SER A 663 14.75 35.22 -3.71
N GLY A 664 13.48 34.82 -3.66
CA GLY A 664 13.07 33.46 -3.28
C GLY A 664 13.40 33.07 -1.85
N THR A 665 13.35 31.78 -1.53
CA THR A 665 13.68 31.25 -0.19
C THR A 665 15.14 30.79 -0.11
N ASN A 666 15.80 30.98 1.04
CA ASN A 666 17.21 30.63 1.20
C ASN A 666 17.37 29.16 1.64
N ILE A 667 17.32 28.25 0.68
CA ILE A 667 17.20 26.79 0.90
C ILE A 667 18.26 26.16 1.82
N LYS A 668 19.47 26.75 1.92
CA LYS A 668 20.54 26.24 2.79
C LYS A 668 20.18 26.29 4.28
N MET A 669 19.27 27.18 4.66
CA MET A 669 18.79 27.26 6.03
C MET A 669 18.08 25.97 6.44
N PHE A 670 17.34 25.32 5.53
CA PHE A 670 16.68 24.05 5.83
C PHE A 670 17.68 22.94 6.13
N ASP A 671 18.76 22.84 5.35
CA ASP A 671 19.85 21.88 5.63
C ASP A 671 20.45 22.11 7.02
N TYR A 672 20.66 23.38 7.43
CA TYR A 672 21.24 23.70 8.74
C TYR A 672 20.32 23.32 9.90
N LEU A 673 19.04 23.66 9.77
CA LEU A 673 18.00 23.37 10.76
C LEU A 673 17.77 21.86 10.88
N ALA A 674 17.69 21.14 9.75
CA ALA A 674 17.60 19.68 9.73
C ALA A 674 18.82 19.01 10.36
N ALA A 675 20.03 19.52 10.16
CA ALA A 675 21.22 19.00 10.83
C ALA A 675 21.26 19.30 12.34
N GLY A 676 20.27 20.03 12.88
CA GLY A 676 20.24 20.46 14.27
C GLY A 676 21.39 21.42 14.62
N ILE A 677 21.94 22.13 13.63
CA ILE A 677 23.05 23.06 13.83
C ILE A 677 22.47 24.43 14.21
N PRO A 678 22.82 24.99 15.38
CA PRO A 678 22.42 26.34 15.73
C PRO A 678 22.83 27.34 14.65
N THR A 679 21.87 28.16 14.22
CA THR A 679 22.02 28.98 13.01
C THR A 679 21.88 30.47 13.31
N ILE A 680 22.73 31.29 12.69
CA ILE A 680 22.68 32.76 12.72
C ILE A 680 22.49 33.26 11.28
N SER A 681 21.47 34.08 11.04
CA SER A 681 21.17 34.63 9.72
C SER A 681 20.81 36.10 9.79
N THR A 682 20.96 36.81 8.67
CA THR A 682 20.38 38.14 8.49
C THR A 682 18.86 38.05 8.27
N PRO A 683 18.11 39.15 8.44
CA PRO A 683 16.68 39.17 8.09
C PRO A 683 16.41 38.72 6.64
N VAL A 684 17.26 39.14 5.70
CA VAL A 684 17.16 38.75 4.29
C VAL A 684 17.55 37.28 4.09
N GLY A 685 18.51 36.76 4.85
CA GLY A 685 18.91 35.36 4.80
C GLY A 685 17.85 34.39 5.36
N ALA A 686 17.04 34.85 6.31
CA ALA A 686 15.96 34.11 6.96
C ALA A 686 14.62 34.16 6.20
N ARG A 687 14.53 34.89 5.08
CA ARG A 687 13.29 35.04 4.31
C ARG A 687 12.71 33.69 3.88
N GLY A 688 11.38 33.58 3.93
CA GLY A 688 10.66 32.34 3.62
C GLY A 688 10.62 31.32 4.76
N ILE A 689 11.23 31.63 5.92
CA ILE A 689 11.20 30.79 7.11
C ILE A 689 10.58 31.57 8.26
N GLU A 690 9.56 31.01 8.90
CA GLU A 690 8.94 31.61 10.09
C GLU A 690 9.86 31.39 11.30
N ASN A 691 10.35 32.48 11.89
CA ASN A 691 11.22 32.38 13.06
C ASN A 691 10.38 32.47 14.35
N ASP A 692 10.21 31.34 15.04
CA ASP A 692 9.58 31.22 16.36
C ASP A 692 10.61 31.27 17.52
N GLY A 693 11.83 31.72 17.22
CA GLY A 693 12.98 31.66 18.12
C GLY A 693 13.87 30.44 17.89
N SER A 694 13.68 29.71 16.79
CA SER A 694 14.46 28.54 16.41
C SER A 694 15.85 28.82 15.85
N PHE A 695 16.12 30.05 15.42
CA PHE A 695 17.44 30.50 14.98
C PHE A 695 17.60 32.01 15.26
N VAL A 696 18.85 32.49 15.25
CA VAL A 696 19.17 33.90 15.54
C VAL A 696 19.06 34.71 14.26
N VAL A 697 18.32 35.83 14.32
CA VAL A 697 18.26 36.83 13.26
C VAL A 697 18.86 38.13 13.77
N CYS A 698 19.92 38.61 13.10
CA CYS A 698 20.61 39.84 13.48
C CYS A 698 21.26 40.54 12.27
N ASP A 699 21.64 41.80 12.40
CA ASP A 699 22.37 42.51 11.35
C ASP A 699 23.85 42.11 11.34
N LEU A 700 24.54 42.29 10.20
CA LEU A 700 25.93 41.88 10.02
C LEU A 700 26.87 42.31 11.16
N PRO A 701 26.85 43.56 11.67
CA PRO A 701 27.75 43.98 12.75
C PRO A 701 27.61 43.17 14.05
N GLU A 702 26.47 42.51 14.26
CA GLU A 702 26.16 41.76 15.49
C GLU A 702 26.62 40.30 15.45
N PHE A 703 26.88 39.75 14.25
CA PHE A 703 27.31 38.35 14.04
C PHE A 703 28.46 37.91 14.97
N PRO A 704 29.57 38.67 15.12
CA PRO A 704 30.67 38.29 16.01
C PRO A 704 30.25 38.15 17.48
N GLY A 705 29.31 38.98 17.93
CA GLY A 705 28.77 38.92 19.29
C GLY A 705 27.91 37.68 19.48
N GLU A 706 26.99 37.45 18.54
CA GLU A 706 26.06 36.31 18.59
C GLU A 706 26.79 34.96 18.43
N ILE A 707 27.82 34.85 17.59
CA ILE A 707 28.66 33.64 17.49
C ILE A 707 29.26 33.28 18.86
N ARG A 708 29.89 34.23 19.54
CA ARG A 708 30.54 33.98 20.85
C ARG A 708 29.52 33.69 21.94
N LYS A 709 28.40 34.40 21.94
CA LYS A 709 27.29 34.17 22.88
C LYS A 709 26.74 32.75 22.73
N LEU A 710 26.46 32.32 21.50
CA LEU A 710 25.90 31.01 21.21
C LEU A 710 26.87 29.87 21.58
N LEU A 711 28.18 30.06 21.37
CA LEU A 711 29.20 29.06 21.78
C LEU A 711 29.47 29.01 23.29
N LYS A 712 29.12 30.06 24.03
CA LYS A 712 29.36 30.15 25.48
C LYS A 712 28.15 29.71 26.31
N ASP A 713 26.94 29.95 25.80
CA ASP A 713 25.68 29.61 26.48
C ASP A 713 25.17 28.24 26.01
N GLU A 714 25.48 27.19 26.78
CA GLU A 714 25.02 25.82 26.48
C GLU A 714 23.48 25.69 26.45
N GLY A 715 22.77 26.47 27.27
CA GLY A 715 21.31 26.43 27.34
C GLY A 715 20.70 26.96 26.05
N LEU A 716 21.18 28.12 25.59
CA LEU A 716 20.79 28.70 24.31
C LEU A 716 21.19 27.81 23.14
N TYR A 717 22.39 27.24 23.15
CA TYR A 717 22.86 26.32 22.10
C TYR A 717 21.93 25.12 21.94
N ARG A 718 21.64 24.39 23.04
CA ARG A 718 20.78 23.21 22.99
C ARG A 718 19.35 23.56 22.61
N LYS A 719 18.84 24.71 23.08
CA LYS A 719 17.54 25.23 22.68
C LYS A 719 17.49 25.40 21.16
N LEU A 720 18.37 26.21 20.58
CA LEU A 720 18.38 26.50 19.13
C LEU A 720 18.61 25.25 18.28
N SER A 721 19.47 24.32 18.73
CA SER A 721 19.68 23.04 18.07
C SER A 721 18.39 22.21 18.01
N SER A 722 17.73 22.02 19.15
CA SER A 722 16.51 21.21 19.25
C SER A 722 15.30 21.86 18.58
N SER A 723 15.07 23.16 18.78
CA SER A 723 13.96 23.88 18.18
C SER A 723 14.15 24.06 16.67
N GLY A 724 15.37 24.32 16.21
CA GLY A 724 15.70 24.37 14.78
C GLY A 724 15.42 23.05 14.07
N ARG A 725 15.83 21.92 14.66
CA ARG A 725 15.49 20.58 14.14
C ARG A 725 13.99 20.35 14.12
N ALA A 726 13.30 20.64 15.23
CA ALA A 726 11.87 20.47 15.34
C ALA A 726 11.10 21.31 14.29
N LEU A 727 11.55 22.54 14.04
CA LEU A 727 10.98 23.40 12.99
C LEU A 727 11.15 22.78 11.60
N ALA A 728 12.33 22.24 11.30
CA ALA A 728 12.58 21.56 10.03
C ALA A 728 11.69 20.32 9.84
N GLU A 729 11.62 19.42 10.84
CA GLU A 729 10.78 18.21 10.80
C GLU A 729 9.29 18.54 10.70
N LYS A 730 8.85 19.58 11.41
CA LYS A 730 7.44 19.92 11.51
C LYS A 730 6.93 20.63 10.26
N ASP A 731 7.66 21.62 9.75
CA ASP A 731 7.13 22.57 8.77
C ASP A 731 7.89 22.55 7.42
N TYR A 732 9.07 21.92 7.35
CA TYR A 732 9.93 21.96 6.16
C TYR A 732 10.45 20.59 5.69
N ASP A 733 9.88 19.49 6.16
CA ASP A 733 10.27 18.14 5.74
C ASP A 733 9.59 17.75 4.42
N TRP A 734 10.37 17.37 3.41
CA TRP A 734 9.83 17.03 2.08
C TRP A 734 8.88 15.86 2.10
N ASN A 735 9.11 14.85 2.95
CA ASN A 735 8.23 13.69 3.06
C ASN A 735 6.82 14.11 3.49
N LYS A 736 6.74 15.00 4.48
CA LYS A 736 5.48 15.57 4.95
C LYS A 736 4.84 16.50 3.92
N ILE A 737 5.59 17.47 3.37
CA ILE A 737 5.07 18.45 2.41
C ILE A 737 4.51 17.74 1.17
N SER A 738 5.24 16.76 0.63
CA SER A 738 4.82 15.99 -0.54
C SER A 738 3.58 15.14 -0.27
N SER A 739 3.55 14.46 0.88
CA SER A 739 2.39 13.67 1.30
C SER A 739 1.15 14.55 1.45
N ASP A 740 1.28 15.71 2.09
CA ASP A 740 0.17 16.63 2.32
C ASP A 740 -0.32 17.26 1.00
N LEU A 741 0.60 17.58 0.07
CA LEU A 741 0.23 18.00 -1.29
C LEU A 741 -0.53 16.90 -2.03
N GLY A 742 -0.07 15.65 -1.96
CA GLY A 742 -0.73 14.51 -2.60
C GLY A 742 -2.15 14.26 -2.06
N LYS A 743 -2.34 14.39 -0.74
CA LYS A 743 -3.68 14.37 -0.11
C LYS A 743 -4.53 15.52 -0.62
N ARG A 744 -3.99 16.74 -0.67
CA ARG A 744 -4.71 17.92 -1.14
C ARG A 744 -5.15 17.79 -2.60
N ILE A 745 -4.29 17.27 -3.47
CA ILE A 745 -4.62 16.95 -4.85
C ILE A 745 -5.76 15.93 -4.90
N SER A 746 -5.70 14.89 -4.07
CA SER A 746 -6.78 13.89 -3.96
C SER A 746 -8.11 14.51 -3.53
N GLU A 747 -8.10 15.43 -2.58
CA GLU A 747 -9.29 16.15 -2.11
C GLU A 747 -9.90 17.02 -3.20
N ILE A 748 -9.09 17.85 -3.87
CA ILE A 748 -9.54 18.71 -4.97
C ILE A 748 -10.13 17.85 -6.08
N TYR A 749 -9.44 16.78 -6.46
CA TYR A 749 -9.90 15.85 -7.47
C TYR A 749 -11.21 15.15 -7.09
N SER A 750 -11.36 14.76 -5.82
CA SER A 750 -12.57 14.11 -5.31
C SER A 750 -13.75 15.08 -5.16
N SER A 751 -13.47 16.37 -4.92
CA SER A 751 -14.51 17.40 -4.84
C SER A 751 -15.16 17.71 -6.19
N LYS A 752 -14.48 17.38 -7.31
CA LYS A 752 -15.01 17.50 -8.67
C LYS A 752 -15.48 16.13 -9.19
N SER A 753 -16.50 15.58 -8.55
CA SER A 753 -17.22 14.40 -9.05
C SER A 753 -18.12 14.81 -10.21
N PRO A 754 -18.08 14.08 -11.36
CA PRO A 754 -19.04 14.32 -12.42
C PRO A 754 -20.45 13.90 -12.00
N ALA A 755 -21.48 14.36 -12.70
CA ALA A 755 -22.84 13.85 -12.48
C ALA A 755 -22.96 12.35 -12.87
N PHE A 756 -22.28 11.93 -13.95
CA PHE A 756 -22.32 10.55 -14.43
C PHE A 756 -20.93 9.93 -14.63
N SER A 757 -20.81 8.64 -14.29
CA SER A 757 -19.78 7.75 -14.84
C SER A 757 -20.42 6.73 -15.76
N VAL A 758 -20.09 6.78 -17.04
CA VAL A 758 -20.53 5.81 -18.06
C VAL A 758 -19.56 4.64 -18.08
N ILE A 759 -20.01 3.44 -17.74
CA ILE A 759 -19.18 2.24 -17.71
C ILE A 759 -19.47 1.38 -18.94
N ILE A 760 -18.41 1.06 -19.70
CA ILE A 760 -18.46 0.31 -20.94
C ILE A 760 -17.52 -0.90 -20.83
N PRO A 761 -18.05 -2.13 -20.69
CA PRO A 761 -17.25 -3.34 -20.86
C PRO A 761 -16.97 -3.54 -22.36
N MET A 762 -15.71 -3.80 -22.73
CA MET A 762 -15.31 -4.00 -24.12
C MET A 762 -14.55 -5.33 -24.27
N TYR A 763 -14.83 -6.08 -25.34
CA TYR A 763 -14.08 -7.32 -25.67
C TYR A 763 -13.60 -7.37 -27.12
N ARG A 764 -14.47 -7.06 -28.10
CA ARG A 764 -14.10 -7.07 -29.53
C ARG A 764 -13.83 -5.68 -30.07
N GLY A 765 -14.49 -4.64 -29.53
CA GLY A 765 -14.28 -3.25 -29.91
C GLY A 765 -14.75 -2.89 -31.33
N ASP A 766 -15.40 -3.80 -32.05
CA ASP A 766 -15.81 -3.60 -33.46
C ASP A 766 -16.69 -2.35 -33.68
N TYR A 767 -17.44 -1.94 -32.64
CA TYR A 767 -18.44 -0.86 -32.69
C TYR A 767 -18.11 0.33 -31.76
N ILE A 768 -16.97 0.30 -31.06
CA ILE A 768 -16.65 1.29 -30.02
C ILE A 768 -16.55 2.72 -30.57
N ASN A 769 -16.08 2.88 -31.81
CA ASN A 769 -15.97 4.19 -32.46
C ASN A 769 -17.35 4.82 -32.70
N ASP A 770 -18.34 4.03 -33.11
CA ASP A 770 -19.71 4.51 -33.30
C ASP A 770 -20.30 4.98 -31.96
N LEU A 771 -20.06 4.23 -30.87
CA LEU A 771 -20.47 4.64 -29.53
C LEU A 771 -19.77 5.92 -29.09
N PHE A 772 -18.46 6.05 -29.31
CA PHE A 772 -17.69 7.25 -28.97
C PHE A 772 -18.20 8.48 -29.73
N ASP A 773 -18.58 8.35 -31.00
CA ASP A 773 -19.21 9.44 -31.75
C ASP A 773 -20.54 9.89 -31.12
N LYS A 774 -21.36 8.94 -30.64
CA LYS A 774 -22.60 9.25 -29.91
C LYS A 774 -22.35 9.91 -28.56
N LEU A 775 -21.30 9.47 -27.84
CA LEU A 775 -20.92 10.06 -26.55
C LEU A 775 -20.31 11.47 -26.73
N ASN A 776 -19.52 11.68 -27.78
CA ASN A 776 -18.98 12.99 -28.16
C ASN A 776 -20.11 13.99 -28.49
N GLY A 777 -21.22 13.49 -29.05
CA GLY A 777 -22.42 14.26 -29.38
C GLY A 777 -23.41 14.47 -28.22
N GLN A 778 -23.12 14.03 -26.99
CA GLN A 778 -24.01 14.28 -25.85
C GLN A 778 -24.14 15.78 -25.57
N THR A 779 -25.38 16.22 -25.37
CA THR A 779 -25.75 17.60 -25.00
C THR A 779 -25.38 17.94 -23.56
N PHE A 780 -25.49 16.96 -22.66
CA PHE A 780 -25.03 17.06 -21.28
C PHE A 780 -23.53 16.71 -21.18
N ARG A 781 -22.71 17.56 -20.55
CA ARG A 781 -21.24 17.46 -20.61
C ARG A 781 -20.54 17.10 -19.31
N ASP A 782 -21.26 17.05 -18.19
CA ASP A 782 -20.70 16.72 -16.87
C ASP A 782 -20.68 15.21 -16.62
N PHE A 783 -19.86 14.50 -17.39
CA PHE A 783 -19.72 13.05 -17.28
C PHE A 783 -18.29 12.59 -17.59
N GLU A 784 -17.95 11.42 -17.08
CA GLU A 784 -16.76 10.66 -17.47
C GLU A 784 -17.16 9.31 -18.06
N VAL A 785 -16.26 8.72 -18.84
CA VAL A 785 -16.43 7.41 -19.48
C VAL A 785 -15.31 6.50 -19.00
N ILE A 786 -15.68 5.28 -18.61
CA ILE A 786 -14.77 4.25 -18.12
C ILE A 786 -14.91 3.03 -19.01
N VAL A 787 -13.88 2.79 -19.82
CA VAL A 787 -13.80 1.61 -20.69
C VAL A 787 -12.97 0.56 -19.98
N VAL A 788 -13.55 -0.63 -19.77
CA VAL A 788 -12.83 -1.79 -19.23
C VAL A 788 -12.70 -2.82 -20.34
N ASP A 789 -11.52 -2.84 -20.92
CA ASP A 789 -11.18 -3.63 -22.11
C ASP A 789 -10.58 -4.98 -21.70
N SER A 790 -11.23 -6.04 -22.14
CA SER A 790 -10.81 -7.44 -21.95
C SER A 790 -10.36 -8.11 -23.26
N GLY A 791 -10.19 -7.32 -24.31
CA GLY A 791 -9.72 -7.76 -25.62
C GLY A 791 -8.22 -8.08 -25.66
N GLU A 792 -7.73 -8.37 -26.87
CA GLU A 792 -6.35 -8.83 -27.07
C GLU A 792 -5.32 -7.70 -27.12
N GLU A 793 -5.72 -6.52 -27.60
CA GLU A 793 -4.87 -5.36 -27.84
C GLU A 793 -5.36 -4.13 -27.10
N ARG A 794 -4.43 -3.23 -26.76
CA ARG A 794 -4.72 -2.01 -26.00
C ARG A 794 -5.28 -0.92 -26.92
N GLY A 795 -6.43 -0.37 -26.57
CA GLY A 795 -7.14 0.67 -27.32
C GLY A 795 -6.71 2.10 -26.99
N ASP A 796 -5.41 2.42 -26.99
CA ASP A 796 -4.93 3.78 -26.61
C ASP A 796 -5.44 4.89 -27.56
N HIS A 797 -5.79 4.56 -28.80
CA HIS A 797 -6.39 5.48 -29.78
C HIS A 797 -7.71 6.12 -29.28
N LEU A 798 -8.41 5.49 -28.33
CA LEU A 798 -9.65 6.01 -27.78
C LEU A 798 -9.47 7.38 -27.10
N TYR A 799 -8.29 7.66 -26.53
CA TYR A 799 -8.00 8.99 -25.97
C TYR A 799 -7.97 10.08 -27.05
N GLU A 800 -7.57 9.74 -28.28
CA GLU A 800 -7.42 10.71 -29.38
C GLU A 800 -8.76 11.13 -29.98
N ILE A 801 -9.72 10.21 -30.02
CA ILE A 801 -11.07 10.45 -30.53
C ILE A 801 -12.03 10.95 -29.44
N SER A 802 -11.62 10.91 -28.17
CA SER A 802 -12.48 11.29 -27.04
C SER A 802 -12.55 12.80 -26.79
N ASN A 803 -13.80 13.24 -26.75
CA ASN A 803 -14.37 14.49 -26.29
C ASN A 803 -14.35 14.92 -24.83
N PHE A 804 -14.27 13.88 -24.00
CA PHE A 804 -14.78 13.83 -22.64
C PHE A 804 -13.71 13.19 -21.76
N LYS A 805 -13.94 13.19 -20.44
CA LYS A 805 -13.00 12.52 -19.55
C LYS A 805 -13.08 11.00 -19.75
N LEU A 806 -12.02 10.41 -20.27
CA LEU A 806 -11.90 8.96 -20.48
C LEU A 806 -10.94 8.34 -19.47
N LYS A 807 -11.38 7.26 -18.80
CA LYS A 807 -10.52 6.33 -18.08
C LYS A 807 -10.54 5.00 -18.84
N TYR A 808 -9.40 4.62 -19.41
CA TYR A 808 -9.27 3.34 -20.09
C TYR A 808 -8.50 2.34 -19.22
N ILE A 809 -9.05 1.15 -19.02
CA ILE A 809 -8.50 0.10 -18.16
C ILE A 809 -8.39 -1.18 -18.97
N PHE A 810 -7.18 -1.70 -19.11
CA PHE A 810 -6.91 -2.96 -19.80
C PHE A 810 -6.85 -4.13 -18.82
N ASN A 811 -7.69 -5.14 -18.99
CA ASN A 811 -7.73 -6.35 -18.17
C ASN A 811 -8.22 -7.57 -18.96
N LYS A 812 -7.28 -8.31 -19.56
CA LYS A 812 -7.55 -9.54 -20.33
C LYS A 812 -8.34 -10.64 -19.58
N ASN A 813 -8.40 -10.59 -18.25
CA ASN A 813 -8.99 -11.62 -17.41
C ASN A 813 -10.35 -11.21 -16.80
N ALA A 814 -11.00 -10.17 -17.33
CA ALA A 814 -12.32 -9.73 -16.87
C ALA A 814 -13.44 -10.32 -17.74
N GLY A 815 -14.36 -11.07 -17.11
CA GLY A 815 -15.70 -11.29 -17.67
C GLY A 815 -16.51 -10.01 -17.59
N ALA A 816 -17.69 -9.93 -18.21
CA ALA A 816 -18.43 -8.67 -18.30
C ALA A 816 -18.94 -8.16 -16.93
N ALA A 817 -19.37 -9.02 -16.00
CA ALA A 817 -19.72 -8.61 -14.63
C ALA A 817 -18.48 -8.10 -13.88
N LYS A 818 -17.35 -8.83 -13.97
CA LYS A 818 -16.07 -8.40 -13.40
C LYS A 818 -15.56 -7.08 -14.02
N ALA A 819 -15.73 -6.88 -15.32
CA ALA A 819 -15.36 -5.66 -16.02
C ALA A 819 -16.20 -4.47 -15.53
N ARG A 820 -17.51 -4.65 -15.38
CA ARG A 820 -18.39 -3.63 -14.78
C ARG A 820 -18.03 -3.33 -13.33
N ASN A 821 -17.70 -4.34 -12.51
CA ASN A 821 -17.20 -4.14 -11.15
C ASN A 821 -15.89 -3.34 -11.09
N ILE A 822 -14.96 -3.63 -12.01
CA ILE A 822 -13.75 -2.82 -12.18
C ILE A 822 -14.15 -1.38 -12.52
N GLY A 823 -15.08 -1.18 -13.46
CA GLY A 823 -15.58 0.14 -13.81
C GLY A 823 -16.18 0.89 -12.61
N ILE A 824 -17.03 0.22 -11.82
CA ILE A 824 -17.67 0.79 -10.61
C ILE A 824 -16.60 1.24 -9.62
N LYS A 825 -15.54 0.46 -9.44
CA LYS A 825 -14.44 0.81 -8.54
C LYS A 825 -13.79 2.15 -8.90
N TYR A 826 -13.66 2.47 -10.19
CA TYR A 826 -13.03 3.70 -10.66
C TYR A 826 -14.02 4.83 -10.95
N ALA A 827 -15.32 4.56 -10.88
CA ALA A 827 -16.34 5.55 -11.10
C ALA A 827 -16.36 6.60 -10.00
N ARG A 828 -16.53 7.87 -10.36
CA ARG A 828 -16.65 9.00 -9.43
C ARG A 828 -17.98 9.72 -9.54
N GLY A 829 -18.77 9.37 -10.55
CA GLY A 829 -20.06 9.97 -10.84
C GLY A 829 -21.06 9.74 -9.72
N GLU A 830 -21.96 10.70 -9.49
CA GLU A 830 -23.08 10.50 -8.56
C GLU A 830 -24.00 9.36 -9.02
N ILE A 831 -24.10 9.18 -10.34
CA ILE A 831 -24.89 8.16 -11.01
C ILE A 831 -23.98 7.34 -11.93
N ILE A 832 -24.10 6.02 -11.83
CA ILE A 832 -23.44 5.09 -12.73
C ILE A 832 -24.39 4.78 -13.88
N ALA A 833 -23.95 5.00 -15.11
CA ALA A 833 -24.67 4.66 -16.33
C ALA A 833 -23.99 3.48 -17.00
N PHE A 834 -24.72 2.40 -17.25
CA PHE A 834 -24.22 1.26 -18.03
C PHE A 834 -24.70 1.36 -19.46
N THR A 835 -23.80 1.02 -20.40
CA THR A 835 -24.09 0.77 -21.81
C THR A 835 -23.05 -0.22 -22.35
N ASP A 836 -23.34 -0.88 -23.46
CA ASP A 836 -22.45 -1.87 -24.07
C ASP A 836 -21.68 -1.27 -25.27
N ASP A 837 -20.57 -1.88 -25.68
CA ASP A 837 -19.66 -1.36 -26.73
C ASP A 837 -20.27 -1.30 -28.13
N ASP A 838 -21.43 -1.92 -28.34
CA ASP A 838 -22.22 -1.93 -29.58
C ASP A 838 -23.48 -1.05 -29.53
N CYS A 839 -23.71 -0.34 -28.43
CA CYS A 839 -24.89 0.50 -28.24
C CYS A 839 -24.70 1.92 -28.81
N GLN A 840 -25.82 2.58 -29.14
CA GLN A 840 -25.85 3.94 -29.67
C GLN A 840 -26.86 4.79 -28.88
N PRO A 841 -26.43 5.52 -27.84
CA PRO A 841 -27.30 6.43 -27.08
C PRO A 841 -27.72 7.65 -27.91
N ASP A 842 -28.92 8.16 -27.65
CA ASP A 842 -29.38 9.44 -28.23
C ASP A 842 -28.60 10.65 -27.68
N SER A 843 -28.59 11.79 -28.39
CA SER A 843 -27.86 13.00 -27.99
C SER A 843 -28.30 13.59 -26.66
N GLU A 844 -29.54 13.33 -26.23
CA GLU A 844 -30.12 13.79 -24.96
C GLU A 844 -30.13 12.70 -23.88
N TRP A 845 -29.47 11.55 -24.09
CA TRP A 845 -29.52 10.38 -23.20
C TRP A 845 -29.20 10.72 -21.74
N LEU A 846 -28.04 11.33 -21.48
CA LEU A 846 -27.64 11.74 -20.12
C LEU A 846 -28.46 12.93 -19.60
N GLU A 847 -28.86 13.86 -20.48
CA GLU A 847 -29.67 15.02 -20.11
C GLU A 847 -31.05 14.58 -19.58
N ASN A 848 -31.70 13.66 -20.28
CA ASN A 848 -33.00 13.13 -19.88
C ASN A 848 -32.89 12.25 -18.63
N ALA A 849 -31.85 11.43 -18.52
CA ALA A 849 -31.59 10.67 -17.29
C ALA A 849 -31.45 11.62 -16.09
N LYS A 850 -30.71 12.73 -16.24
CA LYS A 850 -30.54 13.73 -15.17
C LYS A 850 -31.87 14.34 -14.72
N LYS A 851 -32.75 14.70 -15.67
CA LYS A 851 -34.10 15.21 -15.38
C LYS A 851 -34.91 14.24 -14.50
N HIS A 852 -34.80 12.93 -14.75
CA HIS A 852 -35.48 11.92 -13.93
C HIS A 852 -34.91 11.83 -12.51
N PHE A 853 -33.58 11.82 -12.36
CA PHE A 853 -32.92 11.76 -11.04
C PHE A 853 -33.12 13.03 -10.20
N ASP A 854 -33.28 14.19 -10.84
CA ASP A 854 -33.59 15.46 -10.16
C ASP A 854 -35.05 15.52 -9.70
N LYS A 855 -35.95 14.94 -10.49
CA LYS A 855 -37.39 14.92 -10.20
C LYS A 855 -37.76 13.87 -9.14
N TYR A 856 -37.12 12.70 -9.18
CA TYR A 856 -37.46 11.57 -8.32
C TYR A 856 -36.25 11.08 -7.53
N LYS A 857 -36.45 10.83 -6.23
CA LYS A 857 -35.50 10.05 -5.45
C LYS A 857 -35.62 8.57 -5.80
N SER A 858 -34.99 8.15 -6.89
CA SER A 858 -34.90 6.76 -7.32
C SER A 858 -33.57 6.12 -6.94
N ALA A 859 -33.56 4.79 -6.79
CA ALA A 859 -32.33 4.01 -6.62
C ALA A 859 -31.55 3.86 -7.93
N GLY A 860 -32.29 3.90 -9.05
CA GLY A 860 -31.76 3.80 -10.40
C GLY A 860 -32.76 4.30 -11.43
N LEU A 861 -32.49 4.04 -12.70
CA LEU A 861 -33.37 4.31 -13.84
C LEU A 861 -33.15 3.23 -14.91
N GLU A 862 -34.23 2.65 -15.41
CA GLU A 862 -34.20 1.78 -16.59
C GLU A 862 -34.60 2.63 -17.81
N GLY A 863 -33.75 2.67 -18.83
CA GLY A 863 -34.06 3.36 -20.08
C GLY A 863 -34.58 2.41 -21.17
N LEU A 864 -35.17 2.98 -22.22
CA LEU A 864 -35.63 2.23 -23.38
C LEU A 864 -34.45 1.73 -24.23
N ILE A 865 -34.44 0.42 -24.51
CA ILE A 865 -33.53 -0.21 -25.48
C ILE A 865 -34.36 -0.56 -26.72
N TYR A 866 -34.08 0.10 -27.84
CA TYR A 866 -34.80 -0.11 -29.09
C TYR A 866 -33.87 -0.60 -30.21
N THR A 867 -34.44 -1.17 -31.26
CA THR A 867 -33.71 -1.81 -32.36
C THR A 867 -34.48 -1.66 -33.68
N ASP A 868 -33.94 -2.18 -34.78
CA ASP A 868 -34.64 -2.26 -36.06
C ASP A 868 -35.78 -3.30 -35.99
N GLU A 869 -37.01 -2.82 -35.91
CA GLU A 869 -38.21 -3.65 -35.80
C GLU A 869 -38.39 -4.61 -36.98
N SER A 870 -37.83 -4.30 -38.16
CA SER A 870 -37.89 -5.17 -39.34
C SER A 870 -37.14 -6.50 -39.15
N LYS A 871 -36.25 -6.58 -38.16
CA LYS A 871 -35.43 -7.77 -37.86
C LYS A 871 -35.97 -8.61 -36.72
N LEU A 872 -37.02 -8.18 -36.01
CA LEU A 872 -37.54 -8.88 -34.83
C LEU A 872 -37.98 -10.33 -35.13
N ALA A 873 -38.55 -10.57 -36.32
CA ALA A 873 -39.01 -11.89 -36.75
C ALA A 873 -37.90 -12.74 -37.42
N ASP A 874 -36.71 -12.18 -37.62
CA ASP A 874 -35.62 -12.86 -38.32
C ASP A 874 -34.66 -13.53 -37.32
N ASN A 875 -34.82 -14.84 -37.18
CA ASN A 875 -34.05 -15.67 -36.23
C ASN A 875 -32.53 -15.69 -36.50
N ARG A 876 -32.08 -15.15 -37.65
CA ARG A 876 -30.66 -14.97 -37.96
C ARG A 876 -30.03 -13.83 -37.18
N TYR A 877 -30.82 -12.92 -36.60
CA TYR A 877 -30.30 -11.82 -35.81
C TYR A 877 -30.43 -12.09 -34.30
N ARG A 878 -29.47 -11.58 -33.54
CA ARG A 878 -29.57 -11.38 -32.10
C ARG A 878 -30.13 -9.99 -31.89
N ILE A 879 -31.26 -9.92 -31.19
CA ILE A 879 -31.95 -8.69 -30.84
C ILE A 879 -31.90 -8.53 -29.32
N VAL A 880 -31.61 -7.32 -28.87
CA VAL A 880 -31.69 -6.91 -27.47
C VAL A 880 -32.66 -5.73 -27.38
N THR A 881 -33.74 -5.88 -26.61
CA THR A 881 -34.74 -4.84 -26.37
C THR A 881 -35.54 -5.17 -25.11
N ASN A 882 -35.91 -4.14 -24.36
CA ASN A 882 -36.81 -4.25 -23.21
C ASN A 882 -38.24 -3.74 -23.51
N LYS A 883 -38.57 -3.49 -24.79
CA LYS A 883 -39.90 -3.05 -25.21
C LYS A 883 -40.95 -4.11 -24.88
N GLY A 884 -41.88 -3.78 -23.99
CA GLY A 884 -42.92 -4.70 -23.50
C GLY A 884 -42.48 -5.62 -22.36
N PHE A 885 -41.29 -5.38 -21.79
CA PHE A 885 -40.70 -6.19 -20.72
C PHE A 885 -40.05 -5.36 -19.59
N ASN A 886 -40.40 -4.08 -19.50
CA ASN A 886 -39.81 -3.11 -18.57
C ASN A 886 -40.13 -3.43 -17.10
N GLY A 887 -39.16 -3.19 -16.22
CA GLY A 887 -39.28 -3.29 -14.76
C GLY A 887 -39.20 -4.71 -14.17
N ILE A 888 -38.92 -5.73 -14.99
CA ILE A 888 -38.85 -7.13 -14.55
C ILE A 888 -37.45 -7.72 -14.79
N GLY A 889 -37.00 -7.78 -16.05
CA GLY A 889 -35.66 -8.24 -16.46
C GLY A 889 -34.84 -7.04 -16.94
N PHE A 890 -34.05 -6.48 -16.04
CA PHE A 890 -33.23 -5.28 -16.31
C PHE A 890 -32.05 -5.65 -17.22
N MET A 891 -31.58 -4.69 -18.03
CA MET A 891 -30.49 -4.89 -18.99
C MET A 891 -29.47 -3.75 -18.89
N THR A 892 -28.18 -4.07 -18.76
CA THR A 892 -27.10 -3.06 -18.65
C THR A 892 -26.86 -2.25 -19.91
N ALA A 893 -27.44 -2.60 -21.05
CA ALA A 893 -27.40 -1.78 -22.25
C ALA A 893 -28.01 -0.37 -22.04
N ASN A 894 -28.91 -0.20 -21.05
CA ASN A 894 -29.45 1.11 -20.67
C ASN A 894 -29.96 1.11 -19.22
N LEU A 895 -29.05 0.92 -18.26
CA LEU A 895 -29.37 0.90 -16.83
C LEU A 895 -28.53 1.93 -16.08
N PHE A 896 -29.18 2.69 -15.21
CA PHE A 896 -28.53 3.63 -14.31
C PHE A 896 -28.76 3.24 -12.86
N ILE A 897 -27.74 3.36 -12.01
CA ILE A 897 -27.85 3.11 -10.56
C ILE A 897 -27.11 4.23 -9.82
N ARG A 898 -27.66 4.72 -8.70
CA ARG A 898 -26.93 5.67 -7.85
C ARG A 898 -25.65 5.04 -7.32
N HIS A 899 -24.58 5.81 -7.33
CA HIS A 899 -23.26 5.30 -6.94
C HIS A 899 -23.24 4.85 -5.46
N ASP A 900 -23.88 5.59 -4.56
CA ASP A 900 -23.93 5.21 -3.15
C ASP A 900 -24.68 3.86 -2.92
N ILE A 901 -25.69 3.56 -3.74
CA ILE A 901 -26.45 2.31 -3.67
C ILE A 901 -25.66 1.16 -4.27
N ILE A 902 -25.05 1.33 -5.45
CA ILE A 902 -24.30 0.25 -6.09
C ILE A 902 -23.11 -0.19 -5.23
N THR A 903 -22.47 0.76 -4.55
CA THR A 903 -21.39 0.50 -3.57
C THR A 903 -21.92 -0.25 -2.34
N LYS A 904 -23.09 0.13 -1.80
CA LYS A 904 -23.72 -0.58 -0.66
C LYS A 904 -24.08 -2.03 -0.99
N ILE A 905 -24.57 -2.31 -2.20
CA ILE A 905 -24.94 -3.68 -2.61
C ILE A 905 -23.75 -4.53 -3.08
N GLY A 906 -22.55 -3.95 -3.17
CA GLY A 906 -21.32 -4.65 -3.54
C GLY A 906 -21.13 -4.90 -5.04
N GLY A 907 -21.78 -4.13 -5.91
CA GLY A 907 -21.66 -4.29 -7.37
C GLY A 907 -22.34 -5.56 -7.91
N PHE A 908 -21.86 -6.04 -9.06
CA PHE A 908 -22.31 -7.27 -9.72
C PHE A 908 -21.76 -8.52 -9.02
N ASP A 909 -22.55 -9.59 -9.03
CA ASP A 909 -22.11 -10.89 -8.53
C ASP A 909 -21.38 -11.66 -9.64
N GLU A 910 -20.05 -11.74 -9.52
CA GLU A 910 -19.17 -12.31 -10.57
C GLU A 910 -19.41 -13.80 -10.83
N ARG A 911 -20.20 -14.50 -10.00
CA ARG A 911 -20.62 -15.88 -10.27
C ARG A 911 -21.47 -15.99 -11.54
N PHE A 912 -22.10 -14.90 -11.97
CA PHE A 912 -22.87 -14.85 -13.21
C PHE A 912 -22.01 -14.70 -14.49
N ASP A 913 -20.67 -14.62 -14.41
CA ASP A 913 -19.81 -14.38 -15.59
C ASP A 913 -19.67 -15.60 -16.53
N LYS A 914 -19.87 -16.83 -16.04
CA LYS A 914 -19.60 -18.07 -16.79
C LYS A 914 -20.71 -19.11 -16.60
N PRO A 915 -21.69 -19.17 -17.51
CA PRO A 915 -21.86 -18.34 -18.71
C PRO A 915 -22.47 -16.97 -18.36
N HIS A 916 -22.17 -15.91 -19.12
CA HIS A 916 -22.63 -14.55 -18.81
C HIS A 916 -24.15 -14.36 -19.00
N PHE A 917 -24.91 -14.33 -17.89
CA PHE A 917 -26.36 -14.10 -17.91
C PHE A 917 -26.92 -13.80 -16.51
N ARG A 918 -27.92 -12.91 -16.40
CA ARG A 918 -28.71 -12.55 -15.19
C ARG A 918 -28.01 -11.63 -14.16
N GLU A 919 -26.78 -11.23 -14.41
CA GLU A 919 -26.02 -10.36 -13.51
C GLU A 919 -26.67 -8.98 -13.33
N ASP A 920 -27.25 -8.45 -14.41
CA ASP A 920 -27.95 -7.17 -14.48
C ASP A 920 -29.26 -7.16 -13.67
N THR A 921 -30.04 -8.22 -13.81
CA THR A 921 -31.32 -8.42 -13.12
C THR A 921 -31.09 -8.63 -11.63
N ASP A 922 -30.09 -9.43 -11.23
CA ASP A 922 -29.71 -9.56 -9.83
C ASP A 922 -29.27 -8.22 -9.22
N LEU A 923 -28.45 -7.45 -9.93
CA LEU A 923 -28.00 -6.13 -9.49
C LEU A 923 -29.20 -5.21 -9.25
N ALA A 924 -30.06 -5.06 -10.25
CA ALA A 924 -31.20 -4.16 -10.18
C ALA A 924 -32.19 -4.59 -9.08
N TRP A 925 -32.42 -5.89 -8.89
CA TRP A 925 -33.29 -6.38 -7.81
C TRP A 925 -32.74 -6.16 -6.42
N ARG A 926 -31.41 -6.23 -6.23
CA ARG A 926 -30.77 -5.83 -4.97
C ARG A 926 -30.82 -4.31 -4.76
N ALA A 927 -30.63 -3.53 -5.82
CA ALA A 927 -30.75 -2.07 -5.75
C ALA A 927 -32.18 -1.61 -5.41
N GLN A 928 -33.20 -2.35 -5.85
CA GLN A 928 -34.60 -2.08 -5.53
C GLN A 928 -34.92 -2.10 -4.03
N ASP A 929 -34.12 -2.81 -3.22
CA ASP A 929 -34.28 -2.83 -1.76
C ASP A 929 -33.96 -1.46 -1.12
N TYR A 930 -33.31 -0.56 -1.87
CA TYR A 930 -32.95 0.79 -1.44
C TYR A 930 -33.79 1.90 -2.11
N GLY A 931 -34.67 1.56 -3.06
CA GLY A 931 -35.54 2.52 -3.73
C GLY A 931 -36.04 2.05 -5.10
N GLN A 932 -36.95 2.80 -5.72
CA GLN A 932 -37.52 2.42 -7.02
C GLN A 932 -36.51 2.58 -8.16
N ILE A 933 -36.64 1.75 -9.19
CA ILE A 933 -35.98 1.89 -10.49
C ILE A 933 -37.10 2.06 -11.53
N PRO A 934 -37.56 3.30 -11.79
CA PRO A 934 -38.60 3.55 -12.78
C PRO A 934 -38.07 3.32 -14.20
N PHE A 935 -39.01 3.13 -15.14
CA PHE A 935 -38.73 3.06 -16.57
C PHE A 935 -38.93 4.44 -17.22
N ALA A 936 -38.02 4.83 -18.10
CA ALA A 936 -38.07 6.07 -18.88
C ALA A 936 -37.98 5.79 -20.39
N ASP A 937 -39.01 6.19 -21.13
CA ASP A 937 -39.11 6.01 -22.58
C ASP A 937 -38.38 7.10 -23.39
N ASP A 938 -38.01 8.21 -22.74
CA ASP A 938 -37.23 9.32 -23.29
C ASP A 938 -35.71 9.21 -23.01
N VAL A 939 -35.28 8.22 -22.24
CA VAL A 939 -33.87 7.86 -22.03
C VAL A 939 -33.56 6.65 -22.90
N ARG A 940 -33.09 6.88 -24.13
CA ARG A 940 -33.09 5.86 -25.17
C ARG A 940 -31.69 5.48 -25.65
N VAL A 941 -31.53 4.18 -25.92
CA VAL A 941 -30.34 3.58 -26.54
C VAL A 941 -30.78 2.68 -27.68
N TYR A 942 -30.20 2.88 -28.85
CA TYR A 942 -30.35 1.96 -29.98
C TYR A 942 -29.34 0.82 -29.85
N HIS A 943 -29.83 -0.42 -29.86
CA HIS A 943 -29.00 -1.61 -29.96
C HIS A 943 -29.13 -2.21 -31.37
N PRO A 944 -28.03 -2.27 -32.15
CA PRO A 944 -28.07 -2.79 -33.50
C PRO A 944 -28.39 -4.29 -33.51
N PRO A 945 -29.15 -4.79 -34.51
CA PRO A 945 -29.39 -6.21 -34.68
C PRO A 945 -28.11 -6.91 -35.18
N LEU A 946 -27.57 -7.85 -34.39
CA LEU A 946 -26.31 -8.54 -34.71
C LEU A 946 -26.54 -9.86 -35.45
N LEU A 947 -25.82 -10.11 -36.55
CA LEU A 947 -25.93 -11.36 -37.32
C LEU A 947 -25.35 -12.57 -36.56
N ARG A 948 -26.10 -13.68 -36.53
CA ARG A 948 -25.63 -15.00 -36.09
C ARG A 948 -24.88 -15.66 -37.25
N ASN A 949 -23.55 -15.74 -37.17
CA ASN A 949 -22.71 -16.36 -38.21
C ASN A 949 -22.15 -17.73 -37.76
N SER A 950 -21.51 -18.49 -38.67
CA SER A 950 -20.93 -19.83 -38.41
C SER A 950 -19.70 -19.82 -37.47
N LYS A 951 -19.30 -18.65 -36.95
CA LYS A 951 -18.33 -18.46 -35.86
C LYS A 951 -19.00 -17.96 -34.56
N GLY A 952 -20.32 -17.86 -34.53
CA GLY A 952 -21.12 -17.46 -33.36
C GLY A 952 -21.61 -18.65 -32.55
N GLU A 953 -22.10 -18.39 -31.33
CA GLU A 953 -22.61 -19.39 -30.40
C GLU A 953 -23.74 -20.22 -31.03
N SER A 954 -23.62 -21.54 -30.97
CA SER A 954 -24.65 -22.50 -31.29
C SER A 954 -25.89 -22.33 -30.38
N SER A 955 -27.04 -22.87 -30.81
CA SER A 955 -28.26 -22.86 -29.98
C SER A 955 -28.01 -23.52 -28.61
N ASP A 956 -27.21 -24.58 -28.58
CA ASP A 956 -26.89 -25.31 -27.36
C ASP A 956 -25.93 -24.55 -26.43
N GLU A 957 -25.01 -23.75 -26.96
CA GLU A 957 -24.14 -22.85 -26.18
C GLU A 957 -24.95 -21.71 -25.57
N ARG A 958 -25.93 -21.19 -26.30
CA ARG A 958 -26.83 -20.15 -25.79
C ARG A 958 -27.76 -20.69 -24.70
N ASP A 959 -28.27 -21.90 -24.85
CA ASP A 959 -29.14 -22.51 -23.86
C ASP A 959 -28.39 -22.76 -22.52
N ARG A 960 -27.05 -22.82 -22.53
CA ARG A 960 -26.26 -22.87 -21.27
C ARG A 960 -26.47 -21.66 -20.39
N PHE A 961 -26.90 -20.51 -20.92
CA PHE A 961 -27.22 -19.34 -20.10
C PHE A 961 -28.24 -19.66 -18.99
N PHE A 962 -29.13 -20.64 -19.22
CA PHE A 962 -30.10 -21.07 -18.21
C PHE A 962 -29.49 -21.77 -16.98
N VAL A 963 -28.20 -22.08 -16.97
CA VAL A 963 -27.49 -22.52 -15.76
C VAL A 963 -27.60 -21.46 -14.65
N ASN A 964 -27.47 -20.18 -15.01
CA ASN A 964 -27.49 -19.08 -14.04
C ASN A 964 -28.89 -18.75 -13.51
N ASP A 965 -29.95 -19.23 -14.15
CA ASP A 965 -31.32 -19.04 -13.69
C ASP A 965 -31.55 -19.70 -12.31
N ALA A 966 -30.90 -20.83 -12.01
CA ALA A 966 -30.95 -21.46 -10.70
C ALA A 966 -30.29 -20.61 -9.61
N LEU A 967 -29.16 -19.96 -9.94
CA LEU A 967 -28.48 -19.03 -9.05
C LEU A 967 -29.36 -17.80 -8.80
N LEU A 968 -29.95 -17.20 -9.84
CA LEU A 968 -30.85 -16.05 -9.69
C LEU A 968 -32.07 -16.41 -8.84
N PHE A 969 -32.69 -17.57 -9.05
CA PHE A 969 -33.78 -18.06 -8.21
C PHE A 969 -33.36 -18.20 -6.75
N SER A 970 -32.18 -18.78 -6.47
CA SER A 970 -31.72 -19.02 -5.10
C SER A 970 -31.57 -17.73 -4.29
N LYS A 971 -31.31 -16.61 -4.98
CA LYS A 971 -31.20 -15.28 -4.39
C LYS A 971 -32.56 -14.58 -4.30
N HIS A 972 -33.40 -14.70 -5.33
CA HIS A 972 -34.64 -13.91 -5.48
C HIS A 972 -35.83 -14.76 -5.95
N PRO A 973 -36.30 -15.74 -5.15
CA PRO A 973 -37.21 -16.79 -5.64
C PRO A 973 -38.54 -16.23 -6.16
N GLN A 974 -39.17 -15.31 -5.43
CA GLN A 974 -40.47 -14.75 -5.81
C GLN A 974 -40.39 -13.83 -7.04
N LYS A 975 -39.34 -13.01 -7.13
CA LYS A 975 -39.11 -12.13 -8.30
C LYS A 975 -38.78 -12.97 -9.54
N TYR A 976 -37.97 -14.01 -9.37
CA TYR A 976 -37.61 -14.95 -10.43
C TYR A 976 -38.81 -15.69 -11.03
N ILE A 977 -39.74 -16.19 -10.21
CA ILE A 977 -40.94 -16.87 -10.72
C ILE A 977 -41.76 -15.94 -11.64
N ASN A 978 -41.87 -14.66 -11.29
CA ASN A 978 -42.59 -13.68 -12.11
C ASN A 978 -41.84 -13.42 -13.43
N LEU A 979 -40.52 -13.27 -13.38
CA LEU A 979 -39.66 -13.12 -14.56
C LEU A 979 -39.79 -14.31 -15.51
N MET A 980 -39.60 -15.53 -15.00
CA MET A 980 -39.70 -16.78 -15.76
C MET A 980 -41.06 -16.91 -16.45
N ARG A 981 -42.15 -16.56 -15.76
CA ARG A 981 -43.51 -16.59 -16.34
C ARG A 981 -43.66 -15.60 -17.48
N ALA A 982 -43.12 -14.40 -17.34
CA ALA A 982 -43.20 -13.37 -18.34
C ALA A 982 -42.38 -13.74 -19.60
N GLU A 983 -41.19 -14.32 -19.45
CA GLU A 983 -40.34 -14.74 -20.58
C GLU A 983 -40.85 -16.02 -21.28
N GLY A 984 -41.37 -16.96 -20.50
CA GLY A 984 -41.92 -18.22 -21.00
C GLY A 984 -40.88 -19.20 -21.57
N HIS A 985 -39.58 -19.01 -21.28
CA HIS A 985 -38.51 -19.89 -21.77
C HIS A 985 -38.69 -21.35 -21.32
N TYR A 986 -39.12 -21.58 -20.07
CA TYR A 986 -39.38 -22.90 -19.50
C TYR A 986 -40.39 -23.76 -20.27
N ALA A 987 -41.26 -23.14 -21.09
CA ALA A 987 -42.26 -23.82 -21.90
C ALA A 987 -41.88 -23.94 -23.38
N LYS A 988 -41.01 -23.05 -23.87
CA LYS A 988 -40.67 -22.92 -25.30
C LYS A 988 -39.32 -23.54 -25.67
N ASN A 989 -38.41 -23.68 -24.70
CA ASN A 989 -37.06 -24.16 -24.92
C ASN A 989 -36.87 -25.57 -24.32
N LYS A 990 -36.50 -26.53 -25.17
CA LYS A 990 -36.34 -27.94 -24.79
C LYS A 990 -35.16 -28.18 -23.84
N ASN A 991 -34.11 -27.36 -23.91
CA ASN A 991 -32.90 -27.51 -23.10
C ASN A 991 -32.98 -26.74 -21.76
N PHE A 992 -34.02 -25.93 -21.53
CA PHE A 992 -34.14 -25.09 -20.33
C PHE A 992 -33.99 -25.89 -19.04
N TRP A 993 -34.78 -26.94 -18.86
CA TRP A 993 -34.78 -27.73 -17.63
C TRP A 993 -33.50 -28.54 -17.43
N ARG A 994 -32.84 -28.96 -18.53
CA ARG A 994 -31.50 -29.60 -18.47
C ARG A 994 -30.50 -28.66 -17.81
N TYR A 995 -30.37 -27.44 -18.32
CA TYR A 995 -29.38 -26.48 -17.84
C TYR A 995 -29.78 -25.84 -16.51
N PHE A 996 -31.08 -25.66 -16.24
CA PHE A 996 -31.55 -25.21 -14.92
C PHE A 996 -31.18 -26.23 -13.82
N LYS A 997 -31.30 -27.53 -14.10
CA LYS A 997 -30.85 -28.60 -13.20
C LYS A 997 -29.33 -28.57 -13.01
N GLU A 998 -28.56 -28.44 -14.08
CA GLU A 998 -27.10 -28.28 -14.00
C GLU A 998 -26.73 -27.07 -13.12
N GLY A 999 -27.46 -25.96 -13.24
CA GLY A 999 -27.31 -24.80 -12.37
C GLY A 999 -27.59 -25.10 -10.88
N CYS A 1000 -28.63 -25.89 -10.58
CA CYS A 1000 -28.93 -26.34 -9.22
C CYS A 1000 -27.77 -27.17 -8.64
N GLU A 1001 -27.14 -28.02 -9.46
CA GLU A 1001 -25.96 -28.81 -9.07
C GLU A 1001 -24.75 -27.90 -8.82
N GLN A 1002 -24.51 -26.88 -9.67
CA GLN A 1002 -23.41 -25.92 -9.50
C GLN A 1002 -23.52 -25.10 -8.20
N ILE A 1003 -24.73 -24.76 -7.77
CA ILE A 1003 -24.96 -24.05 -6.49
C ILE A 1003 -25.10 -25.01 -5.30
N ASN A 1004 -24.87 -26.32 -5.49
CA ASN A 1004 -25.02 -27.38 -4.48
C ASN A 1004 -26.40 -27.36 -3.78
N SER A 1005 -27.49 -27.07 -4.52
CA SER A 1005 -28.83 -27.00 -3.96
C SER A 1005 -29.91 -27.32 -4.99
N MET A 1006 -30.66 -28.40 -4.76
CA MET A 1006 -31.83 -28.79 -5.58
C MET A 1006 -33.13 -28.05 -5.22
N LYS A 1007 -33.11 -27.22 -4.15
CA LYS A 1007 -34.29 -26.44 -3.72
C LYS A 1007 -34.98 -25.64 -4.84
N PRO A 1008 -34.28 -25.01 -5.80
CA PRO A 1008 -34.95 -24.32 -6.90
C PRO A 1008 -35.83 -25.24 -7.73
N LEU A 1009 -35.35 -26.44 -8.04
CA LEU A 1009 -36.10 -27.43 -8.83
C LEU A 1009 -37.32 -27.93 -8.04
N ASP A 1010 -37.14 -28.21 -6.74
CA ASP A 1010 -38.23 -28.66 -5.87
C ASP A 1010 -39.34 -27.61 -5.73
N GLU A 1011 -38.98 -26.32 -5.63
CA GLU A 1011 -39.96 -25.24 -5.55
C GLU A 1011 -40.71 -25.06 -6.89
N MET A 1012 -40.02 -25.14 -8.02
CA MET A 1012 -40.66 -25.07 -9.34
C MET A 1012 -41.69 -26.19 -9.55
N ALA A 1013 -41.40 -27.39 -9.04
CA ALA A 1013 -42.33 -28.52 -9.11
C ALA A 1013 -43.64 -28.30 -8.32
N ARG A 1014 -43.67 -27.35 -7.37
CA ARG A 1014 -44.89 -27.01 -6.60
C ARG A 1014 -45.86 -26.11 -7.36
N HIS A 1015 -45.45 -25.53 -8.49
CA HIS A 1015 -46.28 -24.67 -9.33
C HIS A 1015 -46.92 -25.50 -10.47
N PRO A 1016 -48.24 -25.77 -10.46
CA PRO A 1016 -48.88 -26.66 -11.45
C PRO A 1016 -48.75 -26.19 -12.90
N ASP A 1017 -48.68 -24.87 -13.12
CA ASP A 1017 -48.47 -24.25 -14.42
C ASP A 1017 -47.07 -24.52 -15.00
N ILE A 1018 -46.08 -24.71 -14.12
CA ILE A 1018 -44.66 -24.94 -14.46
C ILE A 1018 -44.36 -26.45 -14.49
N CYS A 1019 -44.83 -27.19 -13.48
CA CYS A 1019 -44.55 -28.62 -13.29
C CYS A 1019 -44.88 -29.49 -14.50
N LYS A 1020 -45.93 -29.17 -15.26
CA LYS A 1020 -46.30 -29.91 -16.48
C LYS A 1020 -45.21 -29.92 -17.57
N TYR A 1021 -44.29 -28.97 -17.54
CA TYR A 1021 -43.16 -28.89 -18.47
C TYR A 1021 -41.88 -29.57 -17.95
N MET A 1022 -41.89 -30.06 -16.70
CA MET A 1022 -40.75 -30.72 -16.05
C MET A 1022 -40.77 -32.25 -16.16
N GLN A 1023 -41.85 -32.83 -16.72
CA GLN A 1023 -42.15 -34.27 -16.59
C GLN A 1023 -41.09 -35.22 -17.18
N GLU A 1024 -40.36 -34.81 -18.23
CA GLU A 1024 -39.23 -35.60 -18.79
C GLU A 1024 -37.94 -35.56 -17.93
N TYR A 1025 -37.81 -34.60 -17.01
CA TYR A 1025 -36.60 -34.38 -16.20
C TYR A 1025 -36.77 -34.78 -14.73
N LEU A 1026 -38.01 -34.97 -14.29
CA LEU A 1026 -38.38 -35.51 -12.97
C LEU A 1026 -38.44 -37.05 -12.95
N SER A 1027 -38.53 -37.69 -14.11
CA SER A 1027 -38.37 -39.15 -14.32
C SER A 1027 -36.91 -39.52 -14.50
#